data_AF-A0A646HN47-F1
#
_entry.id   AF-A0A646HN47-F1
#
_cell.length_a   1.000
_cell.length_b   1.000
_cell.length_c   1.000
_cell.angle_alpha   90.00
_cell.angle_beta   90.00
_cell.angle_gamma   90.00
#
_symmetry.space_group_name_H-M   'P 1'
#
loop_
_entity.id
_entity.type
_entity.pdbx_description
1 polymer ?
#
loop_
_entity_poly.entity_id
_entity_poly.type
_entity_poly.pdbx_seq_one_letter_code
_entity_poly.pdbx_strand_id
1 'polypeptide(L)'
;MKLSGYFSLLMKIMEKEKQNMISRFLQRWGQLFGGTKNAPHPKPFPGDRFFYPEELAYLSKTGEPLSQIEKWAVEAGKKAYIENFGSTASPGFNHVQWQGGIMSSYVKGLPVADNETEQVAKLKELKALNYILPDKQLDIIRKYEARDILDRYFKTNNGDIYHAEGLETGDKEEPTLSLIKYTPTDISGKKESIGFEKFKNDFQTVFHPLSSREEAAFNDRLTDAREAKIQYEMIGRTVLDSPIAITEGKIAIEQQKAYGVENGMFIPESWEIIHGGTQIALKGHSDTNEDKTLVIDHMNACNYKALLDVIYDGVYRQRDSKLSAALVETLGNKLPNGEAFYKTPRSIALFHTDKGVDIDSILVDKQGELFALSSNHHVELSQSDLQKMKNSLVINGIIEQKELEKDLIVPLMKDYVESLTIADDIHSGDIDKLPVNTRIKSLCRQEWQLEQAYNQYANHPADEDFANQYKAEWNAASLIYTLELKRLVDAYRINPGKVDLEKKARFDRLHKLLHFTPKPLRMEQNHSLDASNKVTKEAQRSANDEQVKSKKEVETHIHPTETSAADAERKVNIEDAEVSDSVEYGRWHTPDIKQREVYLRYGKLLAEKLALQQTYEKLPLTNNKRSLPTSLDKKEYQGIHAFVLALNTEKNGFFMRVYLTEEDLKRKKLLVKKDAASFPLIEKRGIVNVYNIEQTNYAFRYPQEYASLKNELLSEEQENQKENRLPRLLQPDRWSSAIFQDGKPNLASYNSKEDVIHIGRQDQYDREDDFYRDLAEGLIRSTRQKEARNTKYNALVKEELISLVGANMLGQENRFNVTVPQQSAIWKKRLRNAPDYARDVLVSASISQALVESCISGIKPQLGNDIDMRSATPINIDSDGNGIVDSQENLVADQKQGSKENQEQQAEDSVSHHVRHGRR
;
A
#
# COMPACT_ATOMS: atom_id res chain seq x y z
N MET A 1 36.23 5.85 -60.32
CA MET A 1 35.76 5.08 -59.14
C MET A 1 34.82 3.95 -59.58
N LYS A 2 35.37 2.80 -60.04
CA LYS A 2 34.59 1.61 -60.47
C LYS A 2 35.34 0.31 -60.12
N LEU A 3 35.85 0.22 -58.88
CA LEU A 3 36.60 -0.95 -58.38
C LEU A 3 36.05 -1.53 -57.07
N SER A 4 35.12 -0.85 -56.38
CA SER A 4 34.54 -1.31 -55.10
C SER A 4 33.39 -2.33 -55.29
N GLY A 5 32.57 -2.20 -56.33
CA GLY A 5 31.43 -3.10 -56.57
C GLY A 5 31.82 -4.50 -57.04
N TYR A 6 32.91 -4.63 -57.79
CA TYR A 6 33.36 -5.94 -58.31
C TYR A 6 34.01 -6.81 -57.22
N PHE A 7 34.70 -6.21 -56.24
CA PHE A 7 35.28 -6.92 -55.10
C PHE A 7 34.22 -7.45 -54.12
N SER A 8 33.11 -6.72 -53.91
CA SER A 8 32.01 -7.20 -53.05
C SER A 8 31.26 -8.40 -53.66
N LEU A 9 31.13 -8.43 -54.99
CA LEU A 9 30.52 -9.56 -55.70
C LEU A 9 31.47 -10.78 -55.73
N LEU A 10 32.77 -10.57 -55.96
CA LEU A 10 33.79 -11.63 -55.93
C LEU A 10 33.95 -12.24 -54.52
N MET A 11 33.91 -11.44 -53.45
CA MET A 11 33.94 -11.95 -52.08
C MET A 11 32.69 -12.77 -51.74
N LYS A 12 31.50 -12.32 -52.16
CA LYS A 12 30.25 -13.09 -51.98
C LYS A 12 30.23 -14.39 -52.80
N ILE A 13 30.83 -14.42 -53.99
CA ILE A 13 30.95 -15.63 -54.82
C ILE A 13 31.98 -16.58 -54.22
N MET A 14 33.14 -16.09 -53.78
CA MET A 14 34.17 -16.90 -53.12
C MET A 14 33.72 -17.47 -51.77
N GLU A 15 32.90 -16.75 -51.00
CA GLU A 15 32.36 -17.20 -49.72
C GLU A 15 31.25 -18.25 -49.90
N LYS A 16 30.45 -18.12 -50.97
CA LYS A 16 29.47 -19.12 -51.41
C LYS A 16 30.13 -20.36 -52.02
N GLU A 17 31.26 -20.21 -52.72
CA GLU A 17 32.08 -21.33 -53.20
C GLU A 17 32.83 -22.02 -52.06
N LYS A 18 33.28 -21.31 -51.02
CA LYS A 18 33.91 -21.90 -49.83
C LYS A 18 32.91 -22.73 -49.02
N GLN A 19 31.69 -22.25 -48.84
CA GLN A 19 30.57 -23.00 -48.24
C GLN A 19 30.19 -24.24 -49.08
N ASN A 20 30.17 -24.13 -50.42
CA ASN A 20 29.93 -25.26 -51.33
C ASN A 20 31.12 -26.25 -51.43
N MET A 21 32.36 -25.80 -51.24
CA MET A 21 33.53 -26.68 -51.17
C MET A 21 33.57 -27.44 -49.86
N ILE A 22 33.22 -26.81 -48.74
CA ILE A 22 33.11 -27.44 -47.43
C ILE A 22 31.96 -28.46 -47.43
N SER A 23 30.82 -28.16 -48.05
CA SER A 23 29.71 -29.12 -48.19
C SER A 23 30.08 -30.30 -49.11
N ARG A 24 30.75 -30.07 -50.24
CA ARG A 24 31.25 -31.14 -51.13
C ARG A 24 32.39 -31.96 -50.52
N PHE A 25 33.23 -31.34 -49.67
CA PHE A 25 34.30 -32.03 -48.93
C PHE A 25 33.72 -32.93 -47.84
N LEU A 26 32.73 -32.47 -47.08
CA LEU A 26 31.98 -33.28 -46.10
C LEU A 26 31.17 -34.40 -46.77
N GLN A 27 30.62 -34.15 -47.95
CA GLN A 27 29.86 -35.14 -48.74
C GLN A 27 30.77 -36.23 -49.36
N ARG A 28 32.01 -35.89 -49.74
CA ARG A 28 33.02 -36.88 -50.20
C ARG A 28 33.67 -37.66 -49.05
N TRP A 29 33.85 -37.05 -47.88
CA TRP A 29 34.38 -37.74 -46.69
C TRP A 29 33.44 -38.83 -46.16
N GLY A 30 32.13 -38.66 -46.33
CA GLY A 30 31.13 -39.69 -45.99
C GLY A 30 31.10 -40.92 -46.92
N GLN A 31 31.72 -40.86 -48.11
CA GLN A 31 31.73 -41.99 -49.08
C GLN A 31 32.98 -42.88 -49.00
N LEU A 32 34.06 -42.46 -48.34
CA LEU A 32 35.34 -43.20 -48.31
C LEU A 32 35.56 -44.04 -47.04
N PHE A 33 34.76 -43.84 -45.99
CA PHE A 33 34.90 -44.55 -44.70
C PHE A 33 33.56 -45.02 -44.14
N GLY A 34 32.84 -45.81 -44.93
CA GLY A 34 31.57 -46.41 -44.52
C GLY A 34 31.76 -47.44 -43.41
N GLY A 35 31.14 -47.21 -42.26
CA GLY A 35 31.00 -48.21 -41.22
C GLY A 35 30.24 -47.68 -40.00
N THR A 36 28.96 -48.06 -39.90
CA THR A 36 28.07 -48.03 -38.72
C THR A 36 27.16 -46.80 -38.48
N LYS A 37 25.86 -47.12 -38.46
CA LYS A 37 24.70 -46.46 -37.84
C LYS A 37 24.33 -45.06 -38.37
N ASN A 38 23.27 -45.03 -39.18
CA ASN A 38 22.54 -43.84 -39.61
C ASN A 38 22.24 -42.90 -38.41
N ALA A 39 23.01 -41.82 -38.27
CA ALA A 39 22.60 -40.67 -37.49
C ALA A 39 21.52 -39.93 -38.28
N PRO A 40 20.35 -39.61 -37.69
CA PRO A 40 19.26 -38.96 -38.41
C PRO A 40 19.71 -37.57 -38.87
N HIS A 41 19.65 -37.32 -40.18
CA HIS A 41 19.89 -35.99 -40.73
C HIS A 41 18.94 -34.96 -40.09
N PRO A 42 19.43 -33.77 -39.71
CA PRO A 42 18.61 -32.76 -39.05
C PRO A 42 17.49 -32.29 -39.97
N LYS A 43 16.27 -32.18 -39.41
CA LYS A 43 15.07 -31.83 -40.16
C LYS A 43 14.99 -30.31 -40.34
N PRO A 44 14.61 -29.79 -41.51
CA PRO A 44 14.42 -28.34 -41.70
C PRO A 44 13.26 -27.85 -40.85
N PHE A 45 13.31 -26.59 -40.39
CA PHE A 45 12.20 -25.97 -39.67
C PHE A 45 10.92 -26.08 -40.50
N PRO A 46 9.79 -26.51 -39.91
CA PRO A 46 8.60 -26.68 -40.70
C PRO A 46 8.03 -25.37 -41.22
N GLY A 47 7.69 -25.35 -42.52
CA GLY A 47 7.07 -24.20 -43.16
C GLY A 47 5.65 -23.95 -42.68
N ASP A 48 5.16 -22.74 -42.94
CA ASP A 48 3.79 -22.34 -42.63
C ASP A 48 2.77 -23.26 -43.33
N ARG A 49 1.74 -23.70 -42.59
CA ARG A 49 0.71 -24.61 -43.10
C ARG A 49 -0.63 -24.34 -42.47
N PHE A 50 -1.68 -24.34 -43.29
CA PHE A 50 -3.06 -24.25 -42.86
C PHE A 50 -3.74 -25.60 -43.06
N PHE A 51 -4.48 -26.06 -42.05
CA PHE A 51 -5.14 -27.35 -41.99
C PHE A 51 -6.65 -27.16 -41.98
N TYR A 52 -7.33 -27.76 -42.96
CA TYR A 52 -8.79 -27.73 -43.07
C TYR A 52 -9.43 -28.85 -42.25
N PRO A 53 -10.66 -28.68 -41.73
CA PRO A 53 -11.40 -29.70 -41.00
C PRO A 53 -11.46 -31.07 -41.69
N GLU A 54 -11.63 -31.08 -43.02
CA GLU A 54 -11.70 -32.29 -43.84
C GLU A 54 -10.36 -33.01 -43.90
N GLU A 55 -9.27 -32.24 -44.00
CA GLU A 55 -7.90 -32.75 -43.96
C GLU A 55 -7.55 -33.30 -42.59
N LEU A 56 -7.91 -32.62 -41.51
CA LEU A 56 -7.70 -33.10 -40.14
C LEU A 56 -8.49 -34.38 -39.86
N ALA A 57 -9.73 -34.47 -40.35
CA ALA A 57 -10.53 -35.69 -40.26
C ALA A 57 -9.90 -36.86 -41.04
N TYR A 58 -9.31 -36.59 -42.21
CA TYR A 58 -8.54 -37.57 -42.96
C TYR A 58 -7.27 -38.00 -42.20
N LEU A 59 -6.42 -37.05 -41.77
CA LEU A 59 -5.19 -37.28 -41.02
C LEU A 59 -5.43 -38.05 -39.70
N SER A 60 -6.59 -37.84 -39.06
CA SER A 60 -6.97 -38.56 -37.84
C SER A 60 -7.29 -40.06 -38.06
N LYS A 61 -7.56 -40.46 -39.31
CA LYS A 61 -7.98 -41.82 -39.71
C LYS A 61 -6.98 -42.53 -40.62
N THR A 62 -6.01 -41.80 -41.19
CA THR A 62 -4.97 -42.38 -42.03
C THR A 62 -4.05 -43.30 -41.23
N GLY A 63 -3.67 -44.45 -41.81
CA GLY A 63 -2.62 -45.32 -41.28
C GLY A 63 -1.19 -44.87 -41.64
N GLU A 64 -1.04 -43.71 -42.30
CA GLU A 64 0.24 -43.15 -42.70
C GLU A 64 0.94 -42.43 -41.51
N PRO A 65 2.27 -42.46 -41.44
CA PRO A 65 3.02 -41.79 -40.36
C PRO A 65 2.91 -40.26 -40.48
N LEU A 66 2.21 -39.65 -39.53
CA LEU A 66 2.04 -38.20 -39.42
C LEU A 66 3.34 -37.49 -38.98
N SER A 67 3.62 -36.34 -39.58
CA SER A 67 4.62 -35.39 -39.07
C SER A 67 4.19 -34.84 -37.70
N GLN A 68 5.15 -34.30 -36.93
CA GLN A 68 4.85 -33.80 -35.59
C GLN A 68 3.81 -32.67 -35.59
N ILE A 69 3.83 -31.80 -36.60
CA ILE A 69 2.86 -30.70 -36.71
C ILE A 69 1.50 -31.21 -37.12
N GLU A 70 1.41 -32.24 -37.96
CA GLU A 70 0.13 -32.86 -38.29
C GLU A 70 -0.50 -33.50 -37.05
N LYS A 71 0.29 -34.12 -36.16
CA LYS A 71 -0.21 -34.63 -34.88
C LYS A 71 -0.78 -33.51 -34.01
N TRP A 72 0.00 -32.44 -33.80
CA TRP A 72 -0.46 -31.28 -33.04
C TRP A 72 -1.68 -30.61 -33.67
N ALA A 73 -1.76 -30.54 -35.01
CA ALA A 73 -2.89 -29.96 -35.72
C ALA A 73 -4.17 -30.79 -35.57
N VAL A 74 -4.06 -32.13 -35.59
CA VAL A 74 -5.18 -33.03 -35.33
C VAL A 74 -5.68 -32.89 -33.89
N GLU A 75 -4.78 -32.83 -32.91
CA GLU A 75 -5.13 -32.60 -31.50
C GLU A 75 -5.80 -31.24 -31.28
N ALA A 76 -5.17 -30.17 -31.77
CA ALA A 76 -5.67 -28.80 -31.64
C ALA A 76 -7.01 -28.60 -32.35
N GLY A 77 -7.19 -29.18 -33.54
CA GLY A 77 -8.43 -29.07 -34.30
C GLY A 77 -9.60 -29.81 -33.67
N LYS A 78 -9.32 -30.95 -33.01
CA LYS A 78 -10.31 -31.71 -32.24
C LYS A 78 -10.71 -30.98 -30.96
N LYS A 79 -9.72 -30.43 -30.24
CA LYS A 79 -9.95 -29.62 -29.04
C LYS A 79 -10.79 -28.37 -29.35
N ALA A 80 -10.42 -27.63 -30.39
CA ALA A 80 -11.15 -26.43 -30.83
C ALA A 80 -12.60 -26.72 -31.26
N TYR A 81 -12.86 -27.90 -31.84
CA TYR A 81 -14.22 -28.32 -32.18
C TYR A 81 -15.09 -28.58 -30.92
N ILE A 82 -14.53 -29.20 -29.89
CA ILE A 82 -15.20 -29.44 -28.60
C ILE A 82 -15.54 -28.12 -27.91
N GLU A 83 -14.61 -27.17 -27.90
CA GLU A 83 -14.77 -25.83 -27.32
C GLU A 83 -15.85 -24.99 -28.03
N ASN A 84 -16.24 -25.38 -29.25
CA ASN A 84 -17.29 -24.75 -30.04
C ASN A 84 -18.71 -25.26 -29.75
N PHE A 85 -18.93 -25.95 -28.61
CA PHE A 85 -20.21 -26.56 -28.22
C PHE A 85 -20.75 -27.61 -29.21
N GLY A 86 -19.89 -28.31 -29.95
CA GLY A 86 -20.30 -29.44 -30.78
C GLY A 86 -21.40 -29.09 -31.79
N SER A 87 -21.07 -28.24 -32.77
CA SER A 87 -21.90 -28.07 -33.97
C SER A 87 -22.22 -29.44 -34.59
N THR A 88 -23.45 -29.67 -35.03
CA THR A 88 -23.87 -30.92 -35.71
C THR A 88 -23.20 -31.12 -37.09
N ALA A 89 -22.28 -30.25 -37.49
CA ALA A 89 -21.57 -30.32 -38.75
C ALA A 89 -20.36 -31.27 -38.70
N SER A 90 -20.41 -32.32 -39.52
CA SER A 90 -19.22 -33.06 -39.96
C SER A 90 -18.23 -32.09 -40.61
N PRO A 91 -16.91 -32.18 -40.31
CA PRO A 91 -16.18 -33.41 -39.97
C PRO A 91 -15.77 -33.62 -38.49
N GLY A 92 -16.22 -32.82 -37.54
CA GLY A 92 -15.81 -32.99 -36.12
C GLY A 92 -14.45 -32.36 -35.74
N PHE A 93 -13.93 -31.45 -36.58
CA PHE A 93 -12.68 -30.70 -36.38
C PHE A 93 -12.91 -29.23 -36.77
N ASN A 94 -12.13 -28.32 -36.20
CA ASN A 94 -12.04 -26.92 -36.64
C ASN A 94 -10.70 -26.64 -37.34
N HIS A 95 -10.61 -25.52 -38.07
CA HIS A 95 -9.37 -25.11 -38.76
C HIS A 95 -8.21 -24.93 -37.78
N VAL A 96 -7.00 -25.29 -38.23
CA VAL A 96 -5.76 -25.07 -37.49
C VAL A 96 -4.72 -24.48 -38.43
N GLN A 97 -3.87 -23.60 -37.91
CA GLN A 97 -2.79 -22.97 -38.65
C GLN A 97 -1.49 -23.10 -37.88
N TRP A 98 -0.43 -23.52 -38.55
CA TRP A 98 0.94 -23.39 -38.09
C TRP A 98 1.60 -22.24 -38.84
N GLN A 99 2.03 -21.20 -38.13
CA GLN A 99 2.69 -20.07 -38.75
C GLN A 99 3.84 -19.56 -37.89
N GLY A 100 5.04 -19.47 -38.46
CA GLY A 100 6.21 -18.85 -37.80
C GLY A 100 6.63 -19.49 -36.48
N GLY A 101 6.26 -20.75 -36.22
CA GLY A 101 6.54 -21.42 -34.94
C GLY A 101 5.44 -21.31 -33.89
N ILE A 102 4.25 -20.84 -34.26
CA ILE A 102 3.06 -20.74 -33.41
C ILE A 102 1.95 -21.57 -34.04
N MET A 103 1.26 -22.40 -33.25
CA MET A 103 0.02 -23.03 -33.70
C MET A 103 -1.17 -22.15 -33.31
N SER A 104 -2.19 -22.09 -34.16
CA SER A 104 -3.42 -21.35 -33.90
C SER A 104 -4.62 -22.19 -34.30
N SER A 105 -5.59 -22.37 -33.41
CA SER A 105 -6.81 -23.12 -33.68
C SER A 105 -7.99 -22.14 -33.80
N TYR A 106 -8.96 -22.46 -34.66
CA TYR A 106 -10.09 -21.56 -34.89
C TYR A 106 -11.27 -21.94 -33.98
N VAL A 107 -11.57 -21.10 -33.00
CA VAL A 107 -12.69 -21.28 -32.06
C VAL A 107 -13.71 -20.16 -32.32
N LYS A 108 -14.98 -20.51 -32.53
CA LYS A 108 -16.07 -19.59 -32.91
C LYS A 108 -15.74 -18.71 -34.13
N GLY A 109 -14.92 -19.23 -35.06
CA GLY A 109 -14.50 -18.51 -36.27
C GLY A 109 -13.34 -17.54 -36.07
N LEU A 110 -12.75 -17.46 -34.87
CA LEU A 110 -11.60 -16.61 -34.57
C LEU A 110 -10.34 -17.46 -34.32
N PRO A 111 -9.16 -17.06 -34.85
CA PRO A 111 -7.91 -17.74 -34.56
C PRO A 111 -7.48 -17.50 -33.11
N VAL A 112 -7.25 -18.57 -32.36
CA VAL A 112 -6.69 -18.59 -31.01
C VAL A 112 -5.29 -19.18 -31.12
N ALA A 113 -4.26 -18.35 -30.93
CA ALA A 113 -2.87 -18.79 -30.94
C ALA A 113 -2.49 -19.48 -29.63
N ASP A 114 -1.57 -20.45 -29.72
CA ASP A 114 -0.88 -21.01 -28.56
C ASP A 114 -0.34 -19.88 -27.68
N ASN A 115 -0.46 -20.04 -26.36
CA ASN A 115 0.22 -19.14 -25.44
C ASN A 115 1.75 -19.33 -25.49
N GLU A 116 2.50 -18.41 -24.88
CA GLU A 116 3.98 -18.42 -24.93
C GLU A 116 4.58 -19.72 -24.37
N THR A 117 3.98 -20.30 -23.32
CA THR A 117 4.41 -21.58 -22.72
C THR A 117 4.21 -22.75 -23.69
N GLU A 118 3.04 -22.85 -24.31
CA GLU A 118 2.71 -23.87 -25.31
C GLU A 118 3.61 -23.75 -26.55
N GLN A 119 3.83 -22.51 -27.01
CA GLN A 119 4.74 -22.22 -28.12
C GLN A 119 6.17 -22.69 -27.79
N VAL A 120 6.71 -22.31 -26.63
CA VAL A 120 8.06 -22.68 -26.22
C VAL A 120 8.18 -24.19 -26.00
N ALA A 121 7.16 -24.85 -25.46
CA ALA A 121 7.13 -26.30 -25.31
C ALA A 121 7.23 -27.01 -26.67
N LYS A 122 6.42 -26.60 -27.65
CA LYS A 122 6.48 -27.14 -29.02
C LYS A 122 7.82 -26.85 -29.70
N LEU A 123 8.39 -25.65 -29.53
CA LEU A 123 9.71 -25.32 -30.07
C LEU A 123 10.83 -26.16 -29.42
N LYS A 124 10.79 -26.39 -28.10
CA LYS A 124 11.71 -27.29 -27.39
C LYS A 124 11.57 -28.74 -27.86
N GLU A 125 10.35 -29.21 -28.10
CA GLU A 125 10.09 -30.54 -28.64
C GLU A 125 10.63 -30.69 -30.07
N LEU A 126 10.43 -29.68 -30.94
CA LEU A 126 11.07 -29.66 -32.28
C LEU A 126 12.60 -29.73 -32.16
N LYS A 127 13.21 -28.97 -31.25
CA LYS A 127 14.65 -29.02 -31.01
C LYS A 127 15.10 -30.42 -30.57
N ALA A 128 14.35 -31.07 -29.68
CA ALA A 128 14.63 -32.42 -29.20
C ALA A 128 14.46 -33.49 -30.31
N LEU A 129 13.54 -33.27 -31.25
CA LEU A 129 13.30 -34.11 -32.42
C LEU A 129 14.28 -33.84 -33.59
N ASN A 130 15.41 -33.15 -33.32
CA ASN A 130 16.46 -32.82 -34.29
C ASN A 130 16.02 -31.87 -35.42
N TYR A 131 15.05 -30.98 -35.19
CA TYR A 131 14.74 -29.88 -36.11
C TYR A 131 15.70 -28.71 -35.92
N ILE A 132 16.11 -28.07 -37.03
CA ILE A 132 16.92 -26.85 -37.02
C ILE A 132 16.00 -25.66 -36.75
N LEU A 133 16.08 -25.06 -35.57
CA LEU A 133 15.32 -23.85 -35.23
C LEU A 133 16.02 -22.58 -35.76
N PRO A 134 15.30 -21.63 -36.38
CA PRO A 134 15.87 -20.33 -36.72
C PRO A 134 16.16 -19.48 -35.47
N ASP A 135 17.07 -18.50 -35.60
CA ASP A 135 17.52 -17.65 -34.49
C ASP A 135 16.37 -16.95 -33.76
N LYS A 136 15.33 -16.53 -34.48
CA LYS A 136 14.14 -15.89 -33.91
C LYS A 136 13.39 -16.81 -32.94
N GLN A 137 13.28 -18.11 -33.24
CA GLN A 137 12.63 -19.10 -32.36
C GLN A 137 13.54 -19.49 -31.19
N LEU A 138 14.86 -19.53 -31.39
CA LEU A 138 15.82 -19.73 -30.31
C LEU A 138 15.81 -18.57 -29.31
N ASP A 139 15.66 -17.33 -29.79
CA ASP A 139 15.53 -16.13 -28.96
C ASP A 139 14.26 -16.16 -28.10
N ILE A 140 13.13 -16.63 -28.66
CA ILE A 140 11.88 -16.83 -27.89
C ILE A 140 12.11 -17.82 -26.74
N ILE A 141 12.79 -18.95 -26.98
CA ILE A 141 13.12 -19.92 -25.93
C ILE A 141 14.03 -19.29 -24.86
N ARG A 142 15.08 -18.56 -25.27
CA ARG A 142 16.01 -17.91 -24.33
C ARG A 142 15.32 -16.89 -23.45
N LYS A 143 14.50 -16.01 -24.03
CA LYS A 143 13.74 -14.99 -23.30
C LYS A 143 12.76 -15.62 -22.31
N TYR A 144 12.09 -16.71 -22.70
CA TYR A 144 11.21 -17.44 -21.80
C TYR A 144 11.97 -18.07 -20.63
N GLU A 145 13.09 -18.76 -20.89
CA GLU A 145 13.91 -19.37 -19.83
C GLU A 145 14.52 -18.34 -18.87
N ALA A 146 14.89 -17.16 -19.37
CA ALA A 146 15.38 -16.07 -18.54
C ALA A 146 14.28 -15.46 -17.65
N ARG A 147 13.04 -15.40 -18.14
CA ARG A 147 11.88 -14.96 -17.33
C ARG A 147 11.50 -15.96 -16.24
N ASP A 148 11.66 -17.27 -16.47
CA ASP A 148 11.37 -18.30 -15.45
C ASP A 148 12.28 -18.19 -14.21
N ILE A 149 13.39 -17.45 -14.32
CA ILE A 149 14.33 -17.20 -13.22
C ILE A 149 13.91 -16.01 -12.37
N LEU A 150 13.07 -15.11 -12.89
CA LEU A 150 12.64 -13.91 -12.17
C LEU A 150 11.91 -14.27 -10.87
N ASP A 151 12.09 -13.39 -9.89
CA ASP A 151 11.60 -13.51 -8.51
C ASP A 151 12.14 -14.71 -7.72
N ARG A 152 13.06 -15.50 -8.26
CA ARG A 152 13.69 -16.61 -7.54
C ARG A 152 14.91 -16.17 -6.73
N TYR A 153 15.15 -16.89 -5.64
CA TYR A 153 16.31 -16.72 -4.77
C TYR A 153 17.35 -17.83 -5.00
N PHE A 154 18.63 -17.43 -5.00
CA PHE A 154 19.77 -18.32 -5.18
C PHE A 154 20.81 -18.09 -4.08
N LYS A 155 21.30 -19.15 -3.47
CA LYS A 155 22.42 -19.12 -2.53
C LYS A 155 23.70 -19.52 -3.23
N THR A 156 24.80 -18.91 -2.79
CA THR A 156 26.14 -19.29 -3.20
C THR A 156 26.86 -20.07 -2.10
N ASN A 157 27.97 -20.71 -2.45
CA ASN A 157 28.79 -21.47 -1.50
C ASN A 157 29.33 -20.63 -0.33
N ASN A 158 29.42 -19.31 -0.51
CA ASN A 158 29.91 -18.39 0.52
C ASN A 158 28.79 -17.90 1.47
N GLY A 159 27.55 -18.36 1.27
CA GLY A 159 26.38 -17.94 2.07
C GLY A 159 25.69 -16.67 1.57
N ASP A 160 26.18 -16.05 0.48
CA ASP A 160 25.49 -14.92 -0.14
C ASP A 160 24.19 -15.40 -0.81
N ILE A 161 23.14 -14.59 -0.71
CA ILE A 161 21.83 -14.82 -1.32
C ILE A 161 21.62 -13.79 -2.42
N TYR A 162 21.19 -14.24 -3.60
CA TYR A 162 20.88 -13.41 -4.76
C TYR A 162 19.39 -13.53 -5.07
N HIS A 163 18.73 -12.41 -5.33
CA HIS A 163 17.34 -12.35 -5.78
C HIS A 163 17.29 -11.81 -7.21
N ALA A 164 16.65 -12.52 -8.13
CA ALA A 164 16.50 -12.07 -9.52
C ALA A 164 15.34 -11.09 -9.66
N GLU A 165 15.63 -9.78 -9.61
CA GLU A 165 14.63 -8.70 -9.59
C GLU A 165 14.16 -8.29 -11.00
N GLY A 166 15.00 -8.45 -12.02
CA GLY A 166 14.69 -7.92 -13.34
C GLY A 166 15.40 -8.61 -14.50
N LEU A 167 14.87 -8.43 -15.70
CA LEU A 167 15.42 -8.95 -16.94
C LEU A 167 15.47 -7.83 -17.98
N GLU A 168 16.66 -7.50 -18.45
CA GLU A 168 16.88 -6.59 -19.57
C GLU A 168 16.98 -7.42 -20.86
N THR A 169 16.08 -7.15 -21.80
CA THR A 169 16.10 -7.78 -23.13
C THR A 169 16.12 -6.69 -24.20
N GLY A 170 17.27 -6.50 -24.85
CA GLY A 170 17.39 -5.68 -26.06
C GLY A 170 16.92 -6.42 -27.31
N ASP A 171 16.76 -5.70 -28.43
CA ASP A 171 16.30 -6.27 -29.70
C ASP A 171 17.32 -7.21 -30.38
N LYS A 172 18.59 -7.17 -29.95
CA LYS A 172 19.70 -8.01 -30.49
C LYS A 172 20.73 -8.47 -29.46
N GLU A 173 20.51 -8.21 -28.17
CA GLU A 173 21.48 -8.50 -27.11
C GLU A 173 21.02 -9.66 -26.23
N GLU A 174 21.98 -10.43 -25.73
CA GLU A 174 21.77 -11.53 -24.80
C GLU A 174 20.97 -11.04 -23.57
N PRO A 175 19.94 -11.78 -23.10
CA PRO A 175 19.18 -11.36 -21.93
C PRO A 175 20.11 -11.18 -20.72
N THR A 176 19.96 -10.07 -20.00
CA THR A 176 20.76 -9.78 -18.80
C THR A 176 19.86 -9.76 -17.58
N LEU A 177 20.21 -10.54 -16.56
CA LEU A 177 19.52 -10.61 -15.28
C LEU A 177 20.04 -9.54 -14.32
N SER A 178 19.12 -8.80 -13.70
CA SER A 178 19.37 -7.88 -12.61
C SER A 178 19.16 -8.61 -11.28
N LEU A 179 20.22 -8.71 -10.48
CA LEU A 179 20.24 -9.42 -9.21
C LEU A 179 20.39 -8.46 -8.03
N ILE A 180 19.73 -8.75 -6.91
CA ILE A 180 20.04 -8.14 -5.62
C ILE A 180 20.83 -9.13 -4.78
N LYS A 181 22.06 -8.77 -4.45
CA LYS A 181 22.96 -9.53 -3.58
C LYS A 181 22.77 -9.15 -2.12
N TYR A 182 22.60 -10.15 -1.28
CA TYR A 182 22.54 -10.08 0.18
C TYR A 182 23.68 -10.91 0.76
N THR A 183 24.37 -10.37 1.76
CA THR A 183 25.44 -11.08 2.47
C THR A 183 24.97 -11.46 3.88
N PRO A 184 25.62 -12.43 4.55
CA PRO A 184 25.24 -12.80 5.91
C PRO A 184 25.27 -11.64 6.93
N THR A 185 26.15 -10.65 6.70
CA THR A 185 26.39 -9.48 7.55
C THR A 185 25.70 -8.20 7.05
N ASP A 186 25.28 -8.15 5.79
CA ASP A 186 24.59 -7.01 5.19
C ASP A 186 23.42 -7.48 4.33
N ILE A 187 22.23 -7.23 4.86
CA ILE A 187 20.93 -7.54 4.26
C ILE A 187 20.24 -6.31 3.64
N SER A 188 20.97 -5.19 3.46
CA SER A 188 20.46 -4.01 2.78
C SER A 188 20.26 -4.20 1.27
N GLY A 189 20.97 -5.17 0.69
CA GLY A 189 20.83 -5.56 -0.71
C GLY A 189 21.64 -4.67 -1.66
N LYS A 190 22.51 -5.28 -2.48
CA LYS A 190 23.32 -4.59 -3.49
C LYS A 190 22.92 -5.04 -4.89
N LYS A 191 22.63 -4.10 -5.79
CA LYS A 191 22.28 -4.43 -7.18
C LYS A 191 23.51 -4.84 -7.98
N GLU A 192 23.39 -5.93 -8.72
CA GLU A 192 24.40 -6.50 -9.64
C GLU A 192 23.70 -7.01 -10.90
N SER A 193 24.45 -7.26 -11.97
CA SER A 193 23.92 -7.73 -13.26
C SER A 193 24.74 -8.89 -13.82
N ILE A 194 24.09 -9.86 -14.45
CA ILE A 194 24.74 -11.03 -15.07
C ILE A 194 24.05 -11.44 -16.38
N GLY A 195 24.83 -11.75 -17.42
CA GLY A 195 24.29 -12.29 -18.67
C GLY A 195 23.67 -13.67 -18.48
N PHE A 196 22.56 -13.96 -19.15
CA PHE A 196 21.77 -15.17 -18.94
C PHE A 196 22.53 -16.47 -19.29
N GLU A 197 23.34 -16.51 -20.35
CA GLU A 197 24.12 -17.71 -20.69
C GLU A 197 25.23 -17.94 -19.65
N LYS A 198 25.83 -16.86 -19.13
CA LYS A 198 26.77 -16.96 -18.00
C LYS A 198 26.08 -17.51 -16.76
N PHE A 199 24.93 -16.95 -16.38
CA PHE A 199 24.13 -17.45 -15.25
C PHE A 199 23.76 -18.92 -15.44
N LYS A 200 23.37 -19.33 -16.64
CA LYS A 200 23.00 -20.71 -16.97
C LYS A 200 24.18 -21.68 -16.87
N ASN A 201 25.39 -21.26 -17.24
CA ASN A 201 26.61 -22.06 -17.04
C ASN A 201 26.99 -22.18 -15.56
N ASP A 202 26.73 -21.13 -14.78
CA ASP A 202 26.99 -21.07 -13.34
C ASP A 202 25.84 -21.68 -12.50
N PHE A 203 24.75 -22.09 -13.16
CA PHE A 203 23.57 -22.69 -12.54
C PHE A 203 23.92 -24.05 -11.93
N GLN A 204 23.54 -24.27 -10.67
CA GLN A 204 23.87 -25.45 -9.85
C GLN A 204 25.35 -25.61 -9.46
N THR A 205 26.29 -24.83 -10.01
CA THR A 205 27.71 -24.86 -9.63
C THR A 205 28.08 -23.73 -8.67
N VAL A 206 27.58 -22.52 -8.94
CA VAL A 206 27.77 -21.32 -8.12
C VAL A 206 26.46 -20.87 -7.51
N PHE A 207 25.37 -20.89 -8.30
CA PHE A 207 24.04 -20.48 -7.88
C PHE A 207 23.17 -21.71 -7.61
N HIS A 208 22.80 -21.89 -6.35
CA HIS A 208 21.92 -22.97 -5.92
C HIS A 208 20.55 -22.38 -5.56
N PRO A 209 19.43 -22.84 -6.13
CA PRO A 209 18.11 -22.34 -5.75
C PRO A 209 17.85 -22.60 -4.27
N LEU A 210 17.26 -21.62 -3.58
CA LEU A 210 16.80 -21.82 -2.20
C LEU A 210 15.63 -22.80 -2.20
N SER A 211 15.57 -23.65 -1.18
CA SER A 211 14.34 -24.39 -0.87
C SER A 211 13.27 -23.44 -0.33
N SER A 212 11.99 -23.79 -0.46
CA SER A 212 10.88 -22.95 0.04
C SER A 212 10.99 -22.62 1.53
N ARG A 213 11.60 -23.52 2.33
CA ARG A 213 11.85 -23.28 3.76
C ARG A 213 12.96 -22.25 4.00
N GLU A 214 14.05 -22.34 3.24
CA GLU A 214 15.17 -21.39 3.33
C GLU A 214 14.73 -20.00 2.85
N GLU A 215 13.96 -19.94 1.77
CA GLU A 215 13.41 -18.70 1.24
C GLU A 215 12.45 -18.03 2.23
N ALA A 216 11.53 -18.79 2.83
CA ALA A 216 10.64 -18.27 3.86
C ALA A 216 11.42 -17.69 5.05
N ALA A 217 12.42 -18.42 5.55
CA ALA A 217 13.26 -17.96 6.66
C ALA A 217 14.06 -16.69 6.30
N PHE A 218 14.56 -16.59 5.07
CA PHE A 218 15.28 -15.41 4.60
C PHE A 218 14.35 -14.20 4.44
N ASN A 219 13.16 -14.39 3.90
CA ASN A 219 12.15 -13.33 3.76
C ASN A 219 11.66 -12.82 5.13
N ASP A 220 11.50 -13.71 6.11
CA ASP A 220 11.20 -13.31 7.49
C ASP A 220 12.34 -12.45 8.06
N ARG A 221 13.61 -12.86 7.87
CA ARG A 221 14.79 -12.08 8.29
C ARG A 221 14.88 -10.70 7.59
N LEU A 222 14.57 -10.62 6.30
CA LEU A 222 14.51 -9.35 5.56
C LEU A 222 13.41 -8.43 6.10
N THR A 223 12.26 -9.00 6.46
CA THR A 223 11.14 -8.27 7.05
C THR A 223 11.53 -7.71 8.41
N ASP A 224 12.12 -8.54 9.26
CA ASP A 224 12.61 -8.15 10.59
C ASP A 224 13.64 -7.01 10.50
N ALA A 225 14.56 -7.10 9.55
CA ALA A 225 15.58 -6.08 9.32
C ALA A 225 15.01 -4.72 8.91
N ARG A 226 13.98 -4.72 8.04
CA ARG A 226 13.27 -3.51 7.63
C ARG A 226 12.51 -2.90 8.80
N GLU A 227 11.81 -3.72 9.57
CA GLU A 227 11.08 -3.25 10.75
C GLU A 227 12.03 -2.67 11.80
N ALA A 228 13.19 -3.30 12.03
CA ALA A 228 14.20 -2.79 12.95
C ALA A 228 14.74 -1.41 12.54
N LYS A 229 14.99 -1.17 11.25
CA LYS A 229 15.40 0.16 10.76
C LYS A 229 14.31 1.21 10.98
N ILE A 230 13.05 0.87 10.67
CA ILE A 230 11.91 1.76 10.92
C ILE A 230 11.80 2.09 12.41
N GLN A 231 11.92 1.09 13.28
CA GLN A 231 11.86 1.29 14.73
C GLN A 231 12.99 2.20 15.22
N TYR A 232 14.22 1.98 14.74
CA TYR A 232 15.35 2.83 15.04
C TYR A 232 15.11 4.30 14.65
N GLU A 233 14.59 4.54 13.43
CA GLU A 233 14.22 5.89 12.99
C GLU A 233 13.10 6.50 13.86
N MET A 234 12.10 5.70 14.25
CA MET A 234 11.01 6.15 15.12
C MET A 234 11.51 6.55 16.51
N ILE A 235 12.46 5.80 17.08
CA ILE A 235 13.12 6.17 18.34
C ILE A 235 13.82 7.52 18.17
N GLY A 236 14.63 7.68 17.12
CA GLY A 236 15.34 8.93 16.84
C GLY A 236 14.38 10.12 16.71
N ARG A 237 13.29 9.99 15.94
CA ARG A 237 12.24 11.02 15.83
C ARG A 237 11.60 11.33 17.17
N THR A 238 11.28 10.31 17.96
CA THR A 238 10.66 10.50 19.28
C THR A 238 11.53 11.30 20.23
N VAL A 239 12.85 11.10 20.17
CA VAL A 239 13.82 11.85 20.97
C VAL A 239 13.91 13.31 20.50
N LEU A 240 13.96 13.53 19.19
CA LEU A 240 14.11 14.86 18.58
C LEU A 240 12.84 15.72 18.65
N ASP A 241 11.68 15.09 18.53
CA ASP A 241 10.37 15.74 18.51
C ASP A 241 9.80 15.94 19.92
N SER A 242 10.55 15.59 20.96
CA SER A 242 10.14 15.77 22.34
C SER A 242 10.42 17.19 22.86
N PRO A 243 9.44 17.87 23.51
CA PRO A 243 9.67 19.16 24.18
C PRO A 243 10.70 19.10 25.31
N ILE A 244 10.97 17.89 25.81
CA ILE A 244 11.84 17.61 26.94
C ILE A 244 12.95 16.68 26.47
N ALA A 245 14.19 16.96 26.86
CA ALA A 245 15.33 16.16 26.48
C ALA A 245 15.21 14.71 27.01
N ILE A 246 15.27 13.76 26.07
CA ILE A 246 15.29 12.33 26.35
C ILE A 246 16.69 11.83 26.03
N THR A 247 17.52 11.73 27.06
CA THR A 247 18.93 11.33 26.92
C THR A 247 19.19 9.92 27.39
N GLU A 248 18.45 9.45 28.39
CA GLU A 248 18.63 8.13 28.99
C GLU A 248 17.35 7.65 29.68
N GLY A 249 17.27 6.33 29.88
CA GLY A 249 16.20 5.68 30.61
C GLY A 249 16.54 4.26 31.04
N LYS A 250 15.75 3.73 31.98
CA LYS A 250 15.85 2.35 32.46
C LYS A 250 14.93 1.44 31.65
N ILE A 251 15.34 0.19 31.49
CA ILE A 251 14.48 -0.88 30.97
C ILE A 251 13.66 -1.43 32.12
N ALA A 252 12.37 -1.65 31.87
CA ALA A 252 11.45 -2.20 32.87
C ALA A 252 11.93 -3.59 33.33
N ILE A 253 11.82 -3.90 34.62
CA ILE A 253 12.30 -5.16 35.21
C ILE A 253 11.74 -6.38 34.47
N GLU A 254 10.48 -6.31 34.02
CA GLU A 254 9.80 -7.34 33.21
C GLU A 254 10.42 -7.60 31.82
N GLN A 255 11.18 -6.62 31.30
CA GLN A 255 11.89 -6.68 30.02
C GLN A 255 13.40 -6.95 30.19
N GLN A 256 13.93 -6.98 31.42
CA GLN A 256 15.34 -7.33 31.70
C GLN A 256 15.55 -8.85 31.66
N LYS A 257 15.37 -9.43 30.47
CA LYS A 257 15.57 -10.85 30.17
C LYS A 257 16.65 -11.05 29.10
N ALA A 258 17.05 -12.28 28.84
CA ALA A 258 18.08 -12.59 27.86
C ALA A 258 17.57 -12.47 26.40
N TYR A 259 18.24 -11.68 25.58
CA TYR A 259 18.00 -11.50 24.15
C TYR A 259 19.18 -12.03 23.33
N GLY A 260 18.90 -12.69 22.20
CA GLY A 260 19.94 -13.20 21.31
C GLY A 260 20.64 -12.06 20.54
N VAL A 261 21.97 -12.09 20.53
CA VAL A 261 22.85 -11.19 19.77
C VAL A 261 23.93 -12.02 19.05
N GLU A 262 24.63 -11.44 18.06
CA GLU A 262 25.65 -12.17 17.26
C GLU A 262 26.68 -12.94 18.10
N ASN A 263 27.01 -12.43 19.29
CA ASN A 263 28.02 -13.00 20.20
C ASN A 263 27.41 -13.43 21.55
N GLY A 264 26.32 -14.20 21.53
CA GLY A 264 25.72 -14.81 22.72
C GLY A 264 24.39 -14.17 23.14
N MET A 265 24.13 -14.13 24.44
CA MET A 265 22.93 -13.51 25.01
C MET A 265 23.26 -12.18 25.68
N PHE A 266 22.31 -11.25 25.66
CA PHE A 266 22.43 -9.93 26.29
C PHE A 266 21.18 -9.60 27.10
N ILE A 267 21.36 -9.12 28.34
CA ILE A 267 20.27 -8.70 29.22
C ILE A 267 20.34 -7.17 29.36
N PRO A 268 19.38 -6.42 28.77
CA PRO A 268 19.40 -4.96 28.78
C PRO A 268 18.88 -4.39 30.10
N GLU A 269 19.51 -3.34 30.60
CA GLU A 269 19.12 -2.67 31.86
C GLU A 269 18.80 -1.19 31.69
N SER A 270 19.55 -0.50 30.83
CA SER A 270 19.34 0.91 30.55
C SER A 270 19.82 1.27 29.15
N TRP A 271 19.30 2.38 28.63
CA TRP A 271 19.67 2.91 27.33
C TRP A 271 20.04 4.39 27.47
N GLU A 272 20.91 4.83 26.57
CA GLU A 272 21.39 6.20 26.47
C GLU A 272 21.48 6.60 25.00
N ILE A 273 21.02 7.81 24.68
CA ILE A 273 21.13 8.41 23.36
C ILE A 273 22.46 9.18 23.31
N ILE A 274 23.34 8.76 22.40
CA ILE A 274 24.67 9.34 22.25
C ILE A 274 24.81 10.00 20.87
N HIS A 275 25.87 10.82 20.70
CA HIS A 275 26.18 11.52 19.46
C HIS A 275 25.02 12.36 18.87
N GLY A 276 24.26 13.04 19.72
CA GLY A 276 23.22 13.98 19.26
C GLY A 276 21.99 13.32 18.63
N GLY A 277 21.72 12.04 18.93
CA GLY A 277 20.52 11.33 18.46
C GLY A 277 20.79 10.28 17.38
N THR A 278 22.03 10.13 16.93
CA THR A 278 22.40 9.24 15.82
C THR A 278 22.88 7.85 16.26
N GLN A 279 22.95 7.59 17.57
CA GLN A 279 23.40 6.32 18.13
C GLN A 279 22.71 6.06 19.47
N ILE A 280 22.44 4.79 19.76
CA ILE A 280 21.83 4.33 21.01
C ILE A 280 22.81 3.39 21.70
N ALA A 281 23.27 3.76 22.89
CA ALA A 281 24.05 2.91 23.76
C ALA A 281 23.12 2.14 24.69
N LEU A 282 23.14 0.81 24.63
CA LEU A 282 22.37 -0.09 25.48
C LEU A 282 23.30 -0.77 26.47
N LYS A 283 23.12 -0.49 27.76
CA LYS A 283 23.94 -1.02 28.86
C LYS A 283 23.23 -2.20 29.53
N GLY A 284 24.00 -3.23 29.87
CA GLY A 284 23.49 -4.44 30.49
C GLY A 284 24.59 -5.49 30.66
N HIS A 285 24.20 -6.75 30.79
CA HIS A 285 25.12 -7.86 31.07
C HIS A 285 25.11 -8.91 29.96
N SER A 286 26.27 -9.56 29.74
CA SER A 286 26.40 -10.76 28.89
C SER A 286 25.89 -12.03 29.59
N ASP A 287 25.89 -13.14 28.86
CA ASP A 287 25.72 -14.50 29.38
C ASP A 287 26.78 -14.92 30.42
N THR A 288 27.94 -14.26 30.44
CA THR A 288 29.00 -14.44 31.45
C THR A 288 28.90 -13.49 32.65
N ASN A 289 27.81 -12.72 32.77
CA ASN A 289 27.63 -11.64 33.77
C ASN A 289 28.69 -10.52 33.69
N GLU A 290 29.28 -10.30 32.52
CA GLU A 290 30.17 -9.17 32.29
C GLU A 290 29.37 -7.94 31.86
N ASP A 291 29.67 -6.79 32.46
CA ASP A 291 29.14 -5.49 32.04
C ASP A 291 29.49 -5.24 30.57
N LYS A 292 28.46 -5.03 29.75
CA LYS A 292 28.61 -4.84 28.31
C LYS A 292 27.72 -3.69 27.83
N THR A 293 28.26 -2.89 26.92
CA THR A 293 27.51 -1.84 26.22
C THR A 293 27.45 -2.17 24.73
N LEU A 294 26.23 -2.23 24.20
CA LEU A 294 25.98 -2.37 22.77
C LEU A 294 25.67 -1.01 22.17
N VAL A 295 26.34 -0.66 21.07
CA VAL A 295 26.06 0.59 20.34
C VAL A 295 25.28 0.25 19.08
N ILE A 296 24.05 0.77 19.01
CA ILE A 296 23.15 0.59 17.87
C ILE A 296 23.12 1.88 17.06
N ASP A 297 23.38 1.75 15.76
CA ASP A 297 23.32 2.81 14.77
C ASP A 297 22.42 2.39 13.59
N HIS A 298 22.20 3.32 12.66
CA HIS A 298 21.36 3.04 11.48
C HIS A 298 21.89 1.85 10.63
N MET A 299 23.20 1.59 10.64
CA MET A 299 23.82 0.56 9.81
C MET A 299 23.62 -0.83 10.42
N ASN A 300 23.72 -0.95 11.75
CA ASN A 300 23.62 -2.23 12.45
C ASN A 300 22.24 -2.50 13.09
N ALA A 301 21.31 -1.53 13.07
CA ALA A 301 19.97 -1.65 13.66
C ALA A 301 19.22 -2.92 13.23
N CYS A 302 19.42 -3.38 11.99
CA CYS A 302 18.80 -4.61 11.47
C CYS A 302 19.12 -5.87 12.28
N ASN A 303 20.21 -5.87 13.06
CA ASN A 303 20.65 -7.01 13.85
C ASN A 303 20.02 -7.02 15.26
N TYR A 304 19.31 -5.96 15.65
CA TYR A 304 18.90 -5.74 17.05
C TYR A 304 17.39 -5.51 17.21
N LYS A 305 16.55 -6.05 16.32
CA LYS A 305 15.08 -5.84 16.35
C LYS A 305 14.47 -5.99 17.74
N ALA A 306 14.66 -7.13 18.39
CA ALA A 306 14.05 -7.41 19.69
C ALA A 306 14.55 -6.47 20.80
N LEU A 307 15.79 -5.99 20.72
CA LEU A 307 16.32 -4.99 21.65
C LEU A 307 15.78 -3.60 21.33
N LEU A 308 15.59 -3.27 20.05
CA LEU A 308 14.98 -2.02 19.61
C LEU A 308 13.52 -1.92 20.04
N ASP A 309 12.76 -3.02 20.06
CA ASP A 309 11.39 -3.02 20.61
C ASP A 309 11.38 -2.65 22.11
N VAL A 310 12.35 -3.18 22.87
CA VAL A 310 12.51 -2.88 24.30
C VAL A 310 12.95 -1.43 24.53
N ILE A 311 13.89 -0.94 23.72
CA ILE A 311 14.33 0.46 23.77
C ILE A 311 13.18 1.39 23.39
N TYR A 312 12.43 1.06 22.35
CA TYR A 312 11.27 1.83 21.89
C TYR A 312 10.27 2.03 23.03
N ASP A 313 9.88 0.95 23.69
CA ASP A 313 9.00 1.01 24.86
C ASP A 313 9.59 1.89 25.99
N GLY A 314 10.87 1.72 26.29
CA GLY A 314 11.59 2.51 27.30
C GLY A 314 11.66 4.00 26.99
N VAL A 315 11.91 4.37 25.73
CA VAL A 315 11.97 5.76 25.25
C VAL A 315 10.61 6.42 25.35
N TYR A 316 9.54 5.73 24.91
CA TYR A 316 8.18 6.26 25.00
C TYR A 316 7.72 6.41 26.46
N ARG A 317 8.02 5.44 27.32
CA ARG A 317 7.82 5.52 28.78
C ARG A 317 8.47 6.76 29.37
N GLN A 318 9.76 6.94 29.08
CA GLN A 318 10.55 8.04 29.62
C GLN A 318 10.04 9.40 29.12
N ARG A 319 9.70 9.52 27.83
CA ARG A 319 9.08 10.73 27.28
C ARG A 319 7.80 11.08 28.02
N ASP A 320 6.89 10.11 28.12
CA ASP A 320 5.53 10.33 28.62
C ASP A 320 5.55 10.62 30.12
N SER A 321 6.44 9.97 30.87
CA SER A 321 6.71 10.27 32.28
C SER A 321 7.24 11.69 32.43
N LYS A 322 8.36 12.05 31.78
CA LYS A 322 8.95 13.39 31.89
C LYS A 322 8.00 14.51 31.46
N LEU A 323 7.22 14.31 30.40
CA LEU A 323 6.22 15.27 29.95
C LEU A 323 5.10 15.44 30.97
N SER A 324 4.60 14.34 31.53
CA SER A 324 3.58 14.38 32.58
C SER A 324 4.10 15.08 33.84
N ALA A 325 5.35 14.84 34.23
CA ALA A 325 5.99 15.51 35.37
C ALA A 325 6.08 17.02 35.14
N ALA A 326 6.58 17.45 33.97
CA ALA A 326 6.66 18.87 33.62
C ALA A 326 5.28 19.56 33.57
N LEU A 327 4.25 18.84 33.10
CA LEU A 327 2.88 19.34 33.11
C LEU A 327 2.34 19.47 34.54
N VAL A 328 2.59 18.51 35.42
CA VAL A 328 2.19 18.57 36.84
C VAL A 328 2.93 19.70 37.57
N GLU A 329 4.22 19.89 37.32
CA GLU A 329 4.98 21.03 37.87
C GLU A 329 4.45 22.38 37.41
N THR A 330 3.89 22.43 36.19
CA THR A 330 3.34 23.67 35.61
C THR A 330 1.90 23.92 36.04
N LEU A 331 1.09 22.85 36.17
CA LEU A 331 -0.34 22.94 36.49
C LEU A 331 -0.60 22.90 38.00
N GLY A 332 0.19 22.16 38.75
CA GLY A 332 0.03 21.91 40.19
C GLY A 332 0.60 23.01 41.08
N ASN A 333 0.36 22.86 42.38
CA ASN A 333 0.90 23.72 43.41
C ASN A 333 2.26 23.19 43.86
N LYS A 334 3.24 24.09 43.95
CA LYS A 334 4.53 23.76 44.56
C LYS A 334 4.38 23.71 46.09
N LEU A 335 4.81 22.60 46.67
CA LEU A 335 4.84 22.39 48.10
C LEU A 335 6.16 22.94 48.69
N PRO A 336 6.20 23.31 49.99
CA PRO A 336 7.40 23.86 50.63
C PRO A 336 8.62 22.93 50.62
N ASN A 337 8.39 21.63 50.50
CA ASN A 337 9.42 20.61 50.37
C ASN A 337 10.00 20.54 48.94
N GLY A 338 9.49 21.29 47.96
CA GLY A 338 9.98 21.26 46.58
C GLY A 338 9.26 20.25 45.66
N GLU A 339 8.26 19.55 46.18
CA GLU A 339 7.39 18.65 45.39
C GLU A 339 6.30 19.45 44.67
N ALA A 340 5.74 18.90 43.59
CA ALA A 340 4.60 19.49 42.89
C ALA A 340 3.37 18.60 43.02
N PHE A 341 2.25 19.17 43.46
CA PHE A 341 1.01 18.44 43.65
C PHE A 341 -0.11 19.02 42.78
N TYR A 342 -0.67 18.19 41.90
CA TYR A 342 -1.80 18.54 41.06
C TYR A 342 -3.04 17.76 41.48
N LYS A 343 -4.14 18.49 41.73
CA LYS A 343 -5.46 17.93 42.03
C LYS A 343 -6.52 18.66 41.21
N THR A 344 -7.48 17.92 40.69
CA THR A 344 -8.53 18.52 39.84
C THR A 344 -9.42 19.47 40.66
N PRO A 345 -9.84 20.62 40.09
CA PRO A 345 -10.76 21.54 40.77
C PRO A 345 -12.21 21.03 40.89
N ARG A 346 -12.57 19.96 40.15
CA ARG A 346 -13.92 19.38 40.12
C ARG A 346 -13.87 18.00 40.74
N SER A 347 -14.90 17.58 41.47
CA SER A 347 -15.04 16.26 42.11
C SER A 347 -15.16 15.09 41.12
N ILE A 348 -14.28 15.04 40.11
CA ILE A 348 -14.22 14.09 39.00
C ILE A 348 -12.77 13.60 38.89
N ALA A 349 -12.60 12.30 38.68
CA ALA A 349 -11.30 11.68 38.47
C ALA A 349 -10.55 12.31 37.28
N LEU A 350 -9.23 12.42 37.40
CA LEU A 350 -8.29 12.79 36.34
C LEU A 350 -8.37 11.80 35.16
N PHE A 351 -8.41 10.51 35.49
CA PHE A 351 -8.65 9.39 34.58
C PHE A 351 -8.95 8.12 35.39
N HIS A 352 -9.47 7.10 34.70
CA HIS A 352 -9.67 5.77 35.25
C HIS A 352 -8.56 4.84 34.80
N THR A 353 -7.92 4.15 35.75
CA THR A 353 -6.94 3.10 35.43
C THR A 353 -7.60 1.92 34.71
N ASP A 354 -6.82 1.08 34.03
CA ASP A 354 -7.30 -0.16 33.43
C ASP A 354 -7.97 -1.11 34.44
N LYS A 355 -7.60 -0.98 35.72
CA LYS A 355 -8.20 -1.73 36.85
C LYS A 355 -9.43 -1.05 37.45
N GLY A 356 -9.93 0.04 36.85
CA GLY A 356 -11.11 0.76 37.32
C GLY A 356 -10.91 1.60 38.58
N VAL A 357 -9.66 1.91 38.94
CA VAL A 357 -9.34 2.83 40.05
C VAL A 357 -9.33 4.27 39.54
N ASP A 358 -10.01 5.15 40.28
CA ASP A 358 -10.10 6.59 40.00
C ASP A 358 -8.87 7.32 40.50
N ILE A 359 -8.08 7.88 39.60
CA ILE A 359 -6.98 8.76 39.97
C ILE A 359 -7.53 10.17 40.14
N ASP A 360 -7.34 10.80 41.31
CA ASP A 360 -7.85 12.14 41.61
C ASP A 360 -6.75 13.20 41.73
N SER A 361 -5.50 12.75 41.94
CA SER A 361 -4.36 13.63 42.12
C SER A 361 -3.05 12.99 41.67
N ILE A 362 -2.06 13.83 41.37
CA ILE A 362 -0.71 13.42 40.96
C ILE A 362 0.30 14.24 41.74
N LEU A 363 1.32 13.57 42.27
CA LEU A 363 2.47 14.15 42.94
C LEU A 363 3.71 13.92 42.09
N VAL A 364 4.55 14.95 41.95
CA VAL A 364 5.91 14.84 41.43
C VAL A 364 6.86 15.11 42.59
N ASP A 365 7.76 14.18 42.86
CA ASP A 365 8.74 14.32 43.94
C ASP A 365 9.92 15.25 43.58
N LYS A 366 10.90 15.38 44.48
CA LYS A 366 12.10 16.21 44.26
C LYS A 366 13.02 15.68 43.15
N GLN A 367 12.90 14.39 42.82
CA GLN A 367 13.68 13.70 41.80
C GLN A 367 13.00 13.76 40.43
N GLY A 368 11.75 14.24 40.37
CA GLY A 368 10.95 14.32 39.15
C GLY A 368 10.15 13.05 38.88
N GLU A 369 10.06 12.13 39.85
CA GLU A 369 9.29 10.89 39.74
C GLU A 369 7.81 11.14 40.01
N LEU A 370 6.96 10.44 39.26
CA LEU A 370 5.52 10.61 39.26
C LEU A 370 4.82 9.58 40.15
N PHE A 371 3.93 10.06 41.01
CA PHE A 371 3.08 9.25 41.87
C PHE A 371 1.62 9.61 41.61
N ALA A 372 0.87 8.66 41.05
CA ALA A 372 -0.58 8.78 40.90
C ALA A 372 -1.28 8.41 42.20
N LEU A 373 -2.28 9.19 42.57
CA LEU A 373 -2.98 9.08 43.84
C LEU A 373 -4.49 8.92 43.61
N SER A 374 -5.08 8.00 44.36
CA SER A 374 -6.53 7.82 44.51
C SER A 374 -6.87 8.06 45.96
N SER A 375 -7.59 9.14 46.28
CA SER A 375 -7.92 9.48 47.68
C SER A 375 -6.67 9.48 48.57
N ASN A 376 -5.59 10.10 48.08
CA ASN A 376 -4.26 10.16 48.72
C ASN A 376 -3.49 8.83 48.88
N HIS A 377 -3.93 7.74 48.24
CA HIS A 377 -3.20 6.48 48.22
C HIS A 377 -2.47 6.28 46.90
N HIS A 378 -1.21 5.87 46.95
CA HIS A 378 -0.40 5.60 45.75
C HIS A 378 -0.99 4.45 44.92
N VAL A 379 -1.10 4.67 43.61
CA VAL A 379 -1.53 3.68 42.63
C VAL A 379 -0.43 3.50 41.60
N GLU A 380 0.09 2.28 41.48
CA GLU A 380 1.01 1.92 40.41
C GLU A 380 0.29 1.96 39.05
N LEU A 381 0.88 2.68 38.10
CA LEU A 381 0.33 2.84 36.76
C LEU A 381 0.92 1.83 35.79
N SER A 382 0.06 1.21 34.98
CA SER A 382 0.50 0.50 33.78
C SER A 382 0.96 1.47 32.68
N GLN A 383 1.53 0.95 31.59
CA GLN A 383 1.90 1.78 30.45
C GLN A 383 0.71 2.49 29.80
N SER A 384 -0.41 1.78 29.69
CA SER A 384 -1.67 2.32 29.20
C SER A 384 -2.18 3.44 30.12
N ASP A 385 -2.08 3.23 31.44
CA ASP A 385 -2.48 4.23 32.43
C ASP A 385 -1.61 5.49 32.39
N LEU A 386 -0.29 5.36 32.17
CA LEU A 386 0.61 6.51 32.00
C LEU A 386 0.22 7.36 30.77
N GLN A 387 -0.16 6.70 29.67
CA GLN A 387 -0.62 7.38 28.47
C GLN A 387 -1.97 8.10 28.70
N LYS A 388 -2.90 7.50 29.44
CA LYS A 388 -4.16 8.15 29.84
C LYS A 388 -3.89 9.37 30.73
N MET A 389 -3.00 9.23 31.71
CA MET A 389 -2.57 10.33 32.59
C MET A 389 -2.03 11.50 31.78
N LYS A 390 -1.07 11.25 30.89
CA LYS A 390 -0.51 12.25 29.99
C LYS A 390 -1.59 12.96 29.19
N ASN A 391 -2.50 12.21 28.55
CA ASN A 391 -3.58 12.78 27.76
C ASN A 391 -4.49 13.68 28.60
N SER A 392 -4.87 13.25 29.80
CA SER A 392 -5.67 14.06 30.73
C SER A 392 -4.94 15.33 31.15
N LEU A 393 -3.63 15.26 31.43
CA LEU A 393 -2.82 16.43 31.77
C LEU A 393 -2.68 17.40 30.59
N VAL A 394 -2.51 16.90 29.37
CA VAL A 394 -2.47 17.73 28.15
C VAL A 394 -3.78 18.46 27.94
N ILE A 395 -4.93 17.77 28.08
CA ILE A 395 -6.26 18.39 27.97
C ILE A 395 -6.44 19.49 29.00
N ASN A 396 -6.12 19.20 30.27
CA ASN A 396 -6.18 20.20 31.34
C ASN A 396 -5.21 21.36 31.10
N GLY A 397 -4.02 21.08 30.56
CA GLY A 397 -3.04 22.07 30.14
C GLY A 397 -3.58 23.03 29.08
N ILE A 398 -4.26 22.51 28.05
CA ILE A 398 -4.88 23.32 27.00
C ILE A 398 -6.01 24.19 27.56
N ILE A 399 -6.83 23.64 28.47
CA ILE A 399 -7.91 24.39 29.13
C ILE A 399 -7.33 25.54 29.95
N GLU A 400 -6.35 25.25 30.82
CA GLU A 400 -5.69 26.26 31.65
C GLU A 400 -4.99 27.33 30.80
N GLN A 401 -4.30 26.92 29.73
CA GLN A 401 -3.64 27.85 28.82
C GLN A 401 -4.63 28.83 28.20
N LYS A 402 -5.82 28.37 27.78
CA LYS A 402 -6.88 29.23 27.22
C LYS A 402 -7.45 30.19 28.26
N GLU A 403 -7.64 29.75 29.50
CA GLU A 403 -8.12 30.64 30.57
C GLU A 403 -7.06 31.69 30.94
N LEU A 404 -5.78 31.30 31.05
CA LEU A 404 -4.67 32.23 31.26
C LEU A 404 -4.55 33.24 30.11
N GLU A 405 -4.75 32.81 28.86
CA GLU A 405 -4.74 33.72 27.72
C GLU A 405 -5.84 34.78 27.82
N LYS A 406 -7.07 34.41 28.19
CA LYS A 406 -8.18 35.38 28.36
C LYS A 406 -7.84 36.46 29.39
N ASP A 407 -7.20 36.07 30.50
CA ASP A 407 -6.79 36.98 31.56
C ASP A 407 -5.63 37.90 31.15
N LEU A 408 -4.68 37.38 30.37
CA LEU A 408 -3.41 38.05 30.06
C LEU A 408 -3.44 38.85 28.75
N ILE A 409 -4.29 38.47 27.79
CA ILE A 409 -4.19 38.96 26.41
C ILE A 409 -4.32 40.47 26.32
N VAL A 410 -5.23 41.09 27.07
CA VAL A 410 -5.44 42.54 27.03
C VAL A 410 -4.20 43.29 27.52
N PRO A 411 -3.68 43.08 28.75
CA PRO A 411 -2.44 43.72 29.19
C PRO A 411 -1.21 43.46 28.30
N LEU A 412 -1.14 42.29 27.65
CA LEU A 412 -0.05 41.93 26.75
C LEU A 412 -0.06 42.70 25.42
N MET A 413 -1.17 43.35 25.06
CA MET A 413 -1.26 44.18 23.85
C MET A 413 -0.57 45.54 23.98
N LYS A 414 -0.07 45.92 25.17
CA LYS A 414 0.55 47.22 25.45
C LYS A 414 1.53 47.66 24.36
N ASP A 415 2.55 46.85 24.09
CA ASP A 415 3.64 47.22 23.18
C ASP A 415 3.16 47.41 21.74
N TYR A 416 2.13 46.65 21.33
CA TYR A 416 1.47 46.83 20.03
C TYR A 416 0.67 48.13 20.00
N VAL A 417 -0.18 48.38 20.99
CA VAL A 417 -1.05 49.58 21.03
C VAL A 417 -0.22 50.87 21.12
N GLU A 418 0.87 50.87 21.90
CA GLU A 418 1.79 52.02 22.01
C GLU A 418 2.59 52.25 20.72
N SER A 419 2.61 51.29 19.80
CA SER A 419 3.31 51.42 18.51
C SER A 419 2.43 51.92 17.36
N LEU A 420 1.13 52.15 17.59
CA LEU A 420 0.22 52.69 16.58
C LEU A 420 0.70 54.07 16.12
N THR A 421 0.97 54.20 14.82
CA THR A 421 1.40 55.47 14.21
C THR A 421 0.22 56.39 13.89
N ILE A 422 -0.98 55.83 13.72
CA ILE A 422 -2.23 56.54 13.50
C ILE A 422 -3.25 56.04 14.52
N ALA A 423 -3.71 56.93 15.40
CA ALA A 423 -4.54 56.56 16.55
C ALA A 423 -5.85 55.83 16.17
N ASP A 424 -6.46 56.14 15.02
CA ASP A 424 -7.72 55.54 14.60
C ASP A 424 -7.56 54.33 13.66
N ASP A 425 -6.34 54.04 13.20
CA ASP A 425 -6.03 52.89 12.36
C ASP A 425 -5.34 51.79 13.18
N ILE A 426 -6.10 50.73 13.48
CA ILE A 426 -5.63 49.59 14.30
C ILE A 426 -4.53 48.76 13.63
N HIS A 427 -4.31 48.90 12.31
CA HIS A 427 -3.27 48.21 11.56
C HIS A 427 -1.96 49.02 11.46
N SER A 428 -1.96 50.27 11.94
CA SER A 428 -0.80 51.17 11.88
C SER A 428 0.31 50.88 12.90
N GLY A 429 0.17 49.77 13.64
CA GLY A 429 1.07 49.33 14.71
C GLY A 429 2.12 48.35 14.22
N ASP A 430 3.18 48.20 15.01
CA ASP A 430 4.26 47.26 14.76
C ASP A 430 3.82 45.82 15.07
N ILE A 431 3.60 45.04 14.01
CA ILE A 431 3.15 43.63 14.06
C ILE A 431 4.10 42.75 14.87
N ASP A 432 5.40 43.07 14.92
CA ASP A 432 6.36 42.30 15.70
C ASP A 432 6.12 42.40 17.20
N LYS A 433 5.50 43.50 17.65
CA LYS A 433 5.10 43.73 19.04
C LYS A 433 3.79 43.04 19.45
N LEU A 434 3.12 42.34 18.53
CA LEU A 434 2.00 41.47 18.92
C LEU A 434 2.49 40.38 19.89
N PRO A 435 1.70 40.07 20.94
CA PRO A 435 2.14 39.15 21.98
C PRO A 435 2.32 37.73 21.46
N VAL A 436 3.52 37.18 21.63
CA VAL A 436 3.87 35.81 21.22
C VAL A 436 3.05 34.75 21.96
N ASN A 437 2.95 33.54 21.39
CA ASN A 437 2.22 32.40 21.97
C ASN A 437 0.70 32.59 22.12
N THR A 438 0.13 33.66 21.57
CA THR A 438 -1.30 33.99 21.62
C THR A 438 -2.02 33.70 20.30
N ARG A 439 -3.35 33.61 20.38
CA ARG A 439 -4.28 33.51 19.25
C ARG A 439 -4.15 34.69 18.29
N ILE A 440 -3.92 35.91 18.77
CA ILE A 440 -3.81 37.06 17.86
C ILE A 440 -2.54 36.97 17.00
N LYS A 441 -1.41 36.50 17.57
CA LYS A 441 -0.18 36.27 16.81
C LYS A 441 -0.32 35.11 15.83
N SER A 442 -1.06 34.06 16.17
CA SER A 442 -1.32 32.96 15.24
C SER A 442 -2.22 33.37 14.07
N LEU A 443 -3.28 34.14 14.34
CA LEU A 443 -4.15 34.71 13.31
C LEU A 443 -3.37 35.63 12.35
N CYS A 444 -2.49 36.49 12.89
CA CYS A 444 -1.61 37.34 12.10
C CYS A 444 -0.65 36.52 11.20
N ARG A 445 -0.02 35.47 11.74
CA ARG A 445 0.82 34.57 10.93
C ARG A 445 0.04 33.88 9.83
N GLN A 446 -1.18 33.43 10.14
CA GLN A 446 -2.05 32.76 9.18
C GLN A 446 -2.46 33.71 8.04
N GLU A 447 -2.86 34.94 8.38
CA GLU A 447 -3.13 35.97 7.38
C GLU A 447 -1.91 36.20 6.48
N TRP A 448 -0.74 36.44 7.07
CA TRP A 448 0.49 36.69 6.32
C TRP A 448 0.87 35.52 5.42
N GLN A 449 0.76 34.27 5.88
CA GLN A 449 1.04 33.09 5.06
C GLN A 449 0.10 32.99 3.86
N LEU A 450 -1.19 33.28 4.05
CA LEU A 450 -2.19 33.27 2.98
C LEU A 450 -2.00 34.45 2.01
N GLU A 451 -1.56 35.61 2.51
CA GLU A 451 -1.16 36.74 1.68
C GLU A 451 0.08 36.40 0.82
N GLN A 452 1.11 35.78 1.41
CA GLN A 452 2.30 35.34 0.65
C GLN A 452 1.92 34.31 -0.40
N ALA A 453 1.04 33.36 -0.06
CA ALA A 453 0.52 32.39 -1.01
C ALA A 453 -0.26 33.11 -2.13
N TYR A 454 -1.14 34.06 -1.82
CA TYR A 454 -1.84 34.88 -2.81
C TYR A 454 -0.87 35.60 -3.75
N ASN A 455 0.12 36.31 -3.20
CA ASN A 455 1.08 37.10 -3.97
C ASN A 455 1.96 36.25 -4.89
N GLN A 456 2.21 34.99 -4.56
CA GLN A 456 2.90 34.05 -5.45
C GLN A 456 2.11 33.73 -6.72
N TYR A 457 0.78 33.70 -6.63
CA TYR A 457 -0.09 33.34 -7.76
C TYR A 457 -0.76 34.54 -8.44
N ALA A 458 -0.75 35.72 -7.81
CA ALA A 458 -1.48 36.91 -8.27
C ALA A 458 -1.10 37.41 -9.68
N ASN A 459 0.09 37.09 -10.18
CA ASN A 459 0.60 37.56 -11.47
C ASN A 459 0.75 36.46 -12.54
N HIS A 460 0.34 35.21 -12.25
CA HIS A 460 0.51 34.10 -13.19
C HIS A 460 -0.80 33.84 -13.98
N PRO A 461 -0.83 34.05 -15.32
CA PRO A 461 -2.06 33.99 -16.11
C PRO A 461 -2.75 32.61 -16.15
N ALA A 462 -2.03 31.54 -15.78
CA ALA A 462 -2.60 30.19 -15.69
C ALA A 462 -3.12 29.81 -14.29
N ASP A 463 -2.89 30.67 -13.27
CA ASP A 463 -3.19 30.40 -11.86
C ASP A 463 -4.18 31.41 -11.24
N GLU A 464 -4.93 32.14 -12.07
CA GLU A 464 -5.90 33.15 -11.64
C GLU A 464 -6.93 32.58 -10.63
N ASP A 465 -7.31 31.30 -10.78
CA ASP A 465 -8.22 30.62 -9.86
C ASP A 465 -7.56 30.27 -8.51
N PHE A 466 -6.26 29.97 -8.48
CA PHE A 466 -5.51 29.80 -7.22
C PHE A 466 -5.30 31.15 -6.53
N ALA A 467 -4.99 32.20 -7.29
CA ALA A 467 -4.93 33.55 -6.78
C ALA A 467 -6.28 33.94 -6.15
N ASN A 468 -7.40 33.67 -6.81
CA ASN A 468 -8.73 33.96 -6.26
C ASN A 468 -9.08 33.13 -5.00
N GLN A 469 -8.66 31.86 -4.93
CA GLN A 469 -8.78 31.03 -3.72
C GLN A 469 -7.98 31.63 -2.55
N TYR A 470 -6.68 31.85 -2.74
CA TYR A 470 -5.83 32.40 -1.68
C TYR A 470 -6.27 33.81 -1.31
N LYS A 471 -6.84 34.58 -2.23
CA LYS A 471 -7.47 35.87 -1.95
C LYS A 471 -8.70 35.73 -1.05
N ALA A 472 -9.56 34.74 -1.28
CA ALA A 472 -10.73 34.50 -0.42
C ALA A 472 -10.34 34.00 0.97
N GLU A 473 -9.39 33.06 1.05
CA GLU A 473 -8.84 32.58 2.32
C GLU A 473 -8.12 33.71 3.07
N TRP A 474 -7.32 34.51 2.38
CA TRP A 474 -6.68 35.70 2.93
C TRP A 474 -7.70 36.71 3.41
N ASN A 475 -8.73 37.04 2.64
CA ASN A 475 -9.79 37.96 3.08
C ASN A 475 -10.53 37.46 4.32
N ALA A 476 -10.83 36.15 4.39
CA ALA A 476 -11.46 35.55 5.56
C ALA A 476 -10.54 35.58 6.78
N ALA A 477 -9.27 35.22 6.62
CA ALA A 477 -8.26 35.27 7.67
C ALA A 477 -8.01 36.72 8.14
N SER A 478 -7.92 37.66 7.21
CA SER A 478 -7.77 39.09 7.46
C SER A 478 -8.97 39.66 8.20
N LEU A 479 -10.20 39.26 7.86
CA LEU A 479 -11.40 39.67 8.60
C LEU A 479 -11.37 39.14 10.05
N ILE A 480 -11.05 37.85 10.25
CA ILE A 480 -10.98 37.25 11.59
C ILE A 480 -9.88 37.93 12.42
N TYR A 481 -8.71 38.14 11.83
CA TYR A 481 -7.60 38.84 12.46
C TYR A 481 -7.99 40.27 12.84
N THR A 482 -8.58 41.02 11.90
CA THR A 482 -9.03 42.40 12.09
C THR A 482 -10.07 42.52 13.20
N LEU A 483 -11.07 41.64 13.23
CA LEU A 483 -12.11 41.64 14.26
C LEU A 483 -11.54 41.37 15.64
N GLU A 484 -10.64 40.39 15.77
CA GLU A 484 -10.01 40.07 17.05
C GLU A 484 -9.03 41.17 17.48
N LEU A 485 -8.24 41.71 16.55
CA LEU A 485 -7.33 42.81 16.81
C LEU A 485 -8.09 44.04 17.33
N LYS A 486 -9.17 44.41 16.65
CA LYS A 486 -10.06 45.51 17.07
C LYS A 486 -10.61 45.28 18.47
N ARG A 487 -11.17 44.09 18.72
CA ARG A 487 -11.69 43.70 20.03
C ARG A 487 -10.65 43.89 21.14
N LEU A 488 -9.40 43.49 20.89
CA LEU A 488 -8.31 43.58 21.85
C LEU A 488 -7.77 45.00 22.04
N VAL A 489 -7.62 45.77 20.96
CA VAL A 489 -7.21 47.19 21.03
C VAL A 489 -8.25 48.02 21.79
N ASP A 490 -9.53 47.84 21.47
CA ASP A 490 -10.63 48.53 22.17
C ASP A 490 -10.68 48.13 23.65
N ALA A 491 -10.55 46.84 23.96
CA ALA A 491 -10.50 46.36 25.34
C ALA A 491 -9.31 46.98 26.12
N TYR A 492 -8.13 47.07 25.50
CA TYR A 492 -6.96 47.69 26.12
C TYR A 492 -7.16 49.18 26.38
N ARG A 493 -7.78 49.92 25.44
CA ARG A 493 -8.09 51.35 25.62
C ARG A 493 -9.05 51.60 26.76
N ILE A 494 -10.03 50.70 26.96
CA ILE A 494 -11.01 50.80 28.05
C ILE A 494 -10.38 50.43 29.39
N ASN A 495 -9.62 49.34 29.43
CA ASN A 495 -8.97 48.86 30.65
C ASN A 495 -7.66 48.12 30.33
N PRO A 496 -6.51 48.81 30.36
CA PRO A 496 -5.22 48.23 29.97
C PRO A 496 -4.70 47.18 30.97
N GLY A 497 -5.18 47.20 32.22
CA GLY A 497 -4.78 46.27 33.26
C GLY A 497 -3.26 46.28 33.56
N LYS A 498 -2.79 45.24 34.26
CA LYS A 498 -1.37 44.96 34.49
C LYS A 498 -1.09 43.49 34.17
N VAL A 499 0.08 43.21 33.59
CA VAL A 499 0.51 41.84 33.33
C VAL A 499 0.89 41.17 34.64
N ASP A 500 0.19 40.10 34.98
CA ASP A 500 0.60 39.18 36.05
C ASP A 500 1.76 38.32 35.54
N LEU A 501 2.96 38.57 36.08
CA LEU A 501 4.19 37.91 35.65
C LEU A 501 4.20 36.41 35.94
N GLU A 502 3.54 35.97 37.01
CA GLU A 502 3.47 34.55 37.37
C GLU A 502 2.55 33.79 36.41
N LYS A 503 1.35 34.35 36.16
CA LYS A 503 0.42 33.82 35.15
C LYS A 503 1.06 33.79 33.76
N LYS A 504 1.78 34.84 33.36
CA LYS A 504 2.50 34.89 32.08
C LYS A 504 3.57 33.81 31.98
N ALA A 505 4.41 33.66 33.01
CA ALA A 505 5.44 32.63 33.02
C ALA A 505 4.84 31.22 32.95
N ARG A 506 3.68 30.99 33.60
CA ARG A 506 2.94 29.73 33.51
C ARG A 506 2.36 29.49 32.12
N PHE A 507 1.77 30.52 31.50
CA PHE A 507 1.27 30.47 30.12
C PHE A 507 2.38 30.10 29.12
N ASP A 508 3.54 30.74 29.21
CA ASP A 508 4.68 30.46 28.32
C ASP A 508 5.23 29.04 28.51
N ARG A 509 5.29 28.55 29.76
CA ARG A 509 5.69 27.16 30.04
C ARG A 509 4.70 26.15 29.45
N LEU A 510 3.39 26.38 29.63
CA LEU A 510 2.36 25.52 29.02
C LEU A 510 2.44 25.54 27.50
N HIS A 511 2.62 26.71 26.88
CA HIS A 511 2.76 26.80 25.43
C HIS A 511 3.94 25.96 24.91
N LYS A 512 5.09 26.03 25.60
CA LYS A 512 6.29 25.25 25.24
C LYS A 512 6.06 23.74 25.34
N LEU A 513 5.32 23.28 26.35
CA LEU A 513 5.06 21.85 26.57
C LEU A 513 3.99 21.29 25.61
N LEU A 514 2.98 22.10 25.27
CA LEU A 514 1.80 21.66 24.51
C LEU A 514 1.96 21.81 22.99
N HIS A 515 2.70 22.82 22.53
CA HIS A 515 2.80 23.19 21.11
C HIS A 515 4.24 23.15 20.58
N PHE A 516 5.04 22.21 21.09
CA PHE A 516 6.43 22.07 20.65
C PHE A 516 6.53 21.78 19.16
N THR A 517 7.31 22.60 18.47
CA THR A 517 7.65 22.42 17.06
C THR A 517 9.15 22.11 16.97
N PRO A 518 9.54 20.91 16.49
CA PRO A 518 10.94 20.57 16.35
C PRO A 518 11.60 21.49 15.31
N LYS A 519 12.83 21.91 15.58
CA LYS A 519 13.63 22.60 14.55
C LYS A 519 13.94 21.61 13.44
N PRO A 520 13.76 21.96 12.15
CA PRO A 520 14.04 21.03 11.06
C PRO A 520 15.49 20.57 11.12
N LEU A 521 15.68 19.26 11.10
CA LEU A 521 17.00 18.64 10.98
C LEU A 521 17.58 19.06 9.63
N ARG A 522 18.67 19.84 9.65
CA ARG A 522 19.58 19.85 8.51
C ARG A 522 20.23 18.46 8.47
N MET A 523 19.62 17.54 7.73
CA MET A 523 20.36 16.38 7.23
C MET A 523 21.39 16.94 6.26
N GLU A 524 22.63 17.10 6.73
CA GLU A 524 23.77 17.20 5.83
C GLU A 524 23.77 15.91 4.99
N GLN A 525 23.32 16.05 3.74
CA GLN A 525 23.49 15.02 2.74
C GLN A 525 25.00 14.83 2.56
N ASN A 526 25.54 13.79 3.19
CA ASN A 526 26.88 13.29 2.88
C ASN A 526 26.87 12.72 1.47
N HIS A 527 27.06 13.59 0.48
CA HIS A 527 27.67 13.20 -0.77
C HIS A 527 29.16 12.95 -0.49
N SER A 528 29.54 11.67 -0.59
CA SER A 528 30.93 11.23 -0.75
C SER A 528 31.62 12.07 -1.83
N LEU A 529 32.81 12.60 -1.54
CA LEU A 529 34.02 12.33 -2.32
C LEU A 529 35.28 12.82 -1.58
N ASP A 530 36.25 11.91 -1.58
CA ASP A 530 37.70 12.06 -1.46
C ASP A 530 38.38 12.44 -0.13
N ALA A 531 39.04 11.40 0.38
CA ALA A 531 40.20 11.49 1.25
C ALA A 531 41.33 12.31 0.61
N SER A 532 41.78 13.34 1.33
CA SER A 532 43.21 13.64 1.44
C SER A 532 43.50 14.46 2.70
N ASN A 533 44.17 13.79 3.64
CA ASN A 533 45.13 14.28 4.62
C ASN A 533 45.22 15.79 4.87
N LYS A 534 44.89 16.22 6.10
CA LYS A 534 45.81 16.93 7.02
C LYS A 534 45.21 17.15 8.41
N VAL A 535 45.61 16.29 9.35
CA VAL A 535 46.28 16.63 10.64
C VAL A 535 45.96 18.00 11.27
N THR A 536 45.19 17.92 12.36
CA THR A 536 45.31 18.60 13.68
C THR A 536 45.47 20.12 13.78
N LYS A 537 44.58 20.77 14.54
CA LYS A 537 44.90 21.32 15.87
C LYS A 537 43.68 21.82 16.66
N GLU A 538 43.84 21.69 17.97
CA GLU A 538 42.91 21.92 19.06
C GLU A 538 42.52 23.39 19.30
N ALA A 539 41.33 23.53 19.91
CA ALA A 539 40.95 24.43 21.00
C ALA A 539 41.65 25.79 21.16
N GLN A 540 40.85 26.87 21.18
CA GLN A 540 40.91 27.85 22.26
C GLN A 540 39.62 28.69 22.39
N ARG A 541 39.13 28.78 23.63
CA ARG A 541 38.09 29.67 24.14
C ARG A 541 38.58 31.11 24.27
N SER A 542 37.64 32.06 24.22
CA SER A 542 37.46 33.30 25.03
C SER A 542 36.90 34.42 24.12
N ALA A 543 35.68 34.92 24.35
CA ALA A 543 35.18 35.83 25.40
C ALA A 543 35.40 37.32 25.08
N ASN A 544 34.29 38.06 25.09
CA ASN A 544 34.12 39.54 25.13
C ASN A 544 34.53 40.27 23.83
N ASP A 545 33.91 41.38 23.39
CA ASP A 545 33.11 42.38 24.08
C ASP A 545 32.21 43.13 23.07
N GLU A 546 31.24 43.84 23.61
CA GLU A 546 30.39 44.83 22.96
C GLU A 546 31.18 45.88 22.16
N GLN A 547 30.66 46.33 21.00
CA GLN A 547 30.45 47.77 20.74
C GLN A 547 29.69 48.08 19.44
N VAL A 548 28.63 48.86 19.68
CA VAL A 548 27.80 49.76 18.87
C VAL A 548 28.50 50.50 17.70
N LYS A 549 27.74 50.73 16.61
CA LYS A 549 27.62 51.96 15.74
C LYS A 549 27.71 51.63 14.23
N SER A 550 26.60 51.63 13.49
CA SER A 550 25.79 52.73 12.92
C SER A 550 26.27 53.29 11.57
N LYS A 551 25.38 53.20 10.56
CA LYS A 551 25.22 54.04 9.34
C LYS A 551 26.40 54.01 8.34
N LYS A 552 26.23 54.07 7.02
CA LYS A 552 25.26 54.78 6.19
C LYS A 552 25.40 54.29 4.73
N GLU A 553 24.32 54.43 3.97
CA GLU A 553 24.21 54.30 2.51
C GLU A 553 25.23 55.16 1.75
N VAL A 554 25.60 54.73 0.54
CA VAL A 554 25.72 55.59 -0.65
C VAL A 554 25.34 54.78 -1.89
N GLU A 555 24.20 55.12 -2.51
CA GLU A 555 23.90 54.86 -3.92
C GLU A 555 24.87 55.61 -4.83
N THR A 556 25.20 55.05 -6.00
CA THR A 556 25.31 55.83 -7.24
C THR A 556 25.16 54.91 -8.46
N HIS A 557 24.08 55.11 -9.21
CA HIS A 557 23.94 54.70 -10.60
C HIS A 557 24.60 55.71 -11.53
N ILE A 558 25.37 55.26 -12.53
CA ILE A 558 25.54 55.93 -13.84
C ILE A 558 25.72 54.86 -14.94
N HIS A 559 24.80 54.84 -15.91
CA HIS A 559 24.81 54.16 -17.23
C HIS A 559 25.62 54.97 -18.28
N PRO A 560 25.59 54.70 -19.61
CA PRO A 560 25.88 53.50 -20.42
C PRO A 560 26.79 53.85 -21.64
N THR A 561 27.22 52.90 -22.48
CA THR A 561 27.46 53.18 -23.92
C THR A 561 27.37 51.93 -24.81
N GLU A 562 26.58 52.05 -25.87
CA GLU A 562 26.42 51.18 -27.06
C GLU A 562 27.68 51.29 -27.97
N THR A 563 27.94 50.52 -29.05
CA THR A 563 27.10 50.18 -30.22
C THR A 563 27.80 49.15 -31.16
N SER A 564 27.03 48.17 -31.67
CA SER A 564 26.95 47.56 -33.04
C SER A 564 28.19 46.95 -33.75
N ALA A 565 28.10 46.04 -34.75
CA ALA A 565 27.06 45.18 -35.36
C ALA A 565 27.71 44.35 -36.51
N ALA A 566 27.10 43.22 -36.87
CA ALA A 566 26.95 42.60 -38.21
C ALA A 566 26.37 41.18 -37.99
N ASP A 567 25.40 40.60 -38.73
CA ASP A 567 24.55 41.03 -39.85
C ASP A 567 23.34 40.05 -39.97
N ALA A 568 22.17 40.62 -40.32
CA ALA A 568 21.07 40.16 -41.20
C ALA A 568 20.63 38.66 -41.22
N GLU A 569 19.41 38.28 -40.79
CA GLU A 569 18.04 38.47 -41.34
C GLU A 569 17.50 37.27 -42.17
N ARG A 570 16.43 36.60 -41.69
CA ARG A 570 15.07 36.54 -42.31
C ARG A 570 14.18 35.39 -41.78
N LYS A 571 13.02 35.80 -41.24
CA LYS A 571 11.63 35.27 -41.36
C LYS A 571 11.44 33.76 -41.60
N VAL A 572 10.59 33.10 -40.80
CA VAL A 572 9.39 32.34 -41.26
C VAL A 572 8.36 32.25 -40.11
N ASN A 573 7.10 32.25 -40.53
CA ASN A 573 5.81 32.29 -39.85
C ASN A 573 5.48 31.14 -38.88
N ILE A 574 4.49 31.48 -38.05
CA ILE A 574 3.51 30.61 -37.40
C ILE A 574 2.69 29.85 -38.46
N GLU A 575 2.64 28.52 -38.36
CA GLU A 575 1.51 27.67 -38.74
C GLU A 575 1.69 26.27 -38.12
N ASP A 576 0.69 25.86 -37.34
CA ASP A 576 0.26 24.53 -36.92
C ASP A 576 1.28 23.38 -36.90
N ALA A 577 1.72 23.02 -35.69
CA ALA A 577 2.21 21.69 -35.39
C ALA A 577 1.36 21.12 -34.24
N GLU A 578 0.50 20.17 -34.61
CA GLU A 578 -0.20 19.26 -33.71
C GLU A 578 0.77 18.76 -32.63
N VAL A 579 0.44 19.05 -31.37
CA VAL A 579 1.10 18.42 -30.23
C VAL A 579 0.65 16.97 -30.23
N SER A 580 1.47 16.12 -30.84
CA SER A 580 1.39 14.67 -30.75
C SER A 580 1.57 14.27 -29.29
N ASP A 581 0.46 13.85 -28.67
CA ASP A 581 0.46 13.00 -27.49
C ASP A 581 1.20 11.70 -27.82
N SER A 582 2.42 11.55 -27.29
CA SER A 582 2.95 10.23 -26.94
C SER A 582 4.16 10.38 -26.01
N VAL A 583 3.90 10.37 -24.70
CA VAL A 583 4.93 9.95 -23.75
C VAL A 583 5.09 8.45 -23.94
N GLU A 584 6.18 8.05 -24.60
CA GLU A 584 6.59 6.64 -24.76
C GLU A 584 6.78 6.01 -23.37
N TYR A 585 5.81 5.18 -22.95
CA TYR A 585 5.97 4.25 -21.84
C TYR A 585 6.45 2.90 -22.38
N GLY A 586 7.53 2.37 -21.80
CA GLY A 586 8.18 1.13 -22.21
C GLY A 586 7.27 -0.11 -22.20
N ARG A 587 7.65 -1.09 -23.02
CA ARG A 587 6.99 -2.34 -23.41
C ARG A 587 6.73 -3.37 -22.28
N TRP A 588 6.66 -2.95 -21.02
CA TRP A 588 6.61 -3.81 -19.82
C TRP A 588 5.45 -3.55 -18.86
N HIS A 589 4.53 -2.64 -19.20
CA HIS A 589 3.37 -2.34 -18.37
C HIS A 589 2.11 -3.01 -18.93
N THR A 590 1.92 -4.31 -18.69
CA THR A 590 0.64 -4.94 -19.01
C THR A 590 -0.46 -4.38 -18.09
N PRO A 591 -1.69 -4.16 -18.59
CA PRO A 591 -2.82 -3.70 -17.78
C PRO A 591 -3.04 -4.54 -16.50
N ASP A 592 -2.73 -5.84 -16.55
CA ASP A 592 -2.87 -6.78 -15.44
C ASP A 592 -1.95 -6.47 -14.25
N ILE A 593 -0.70 -6.04 -14.50
CA ILE A 593 0.24 -5.69 -13.42
C ILE A 593 -0.25 -4.44 -12.69
N LYS A 594 -0.70 -3.43 -13.44
CA LYS A 594 -1.26 -2.21 -12.83
C LYS A 594 -2.52 -2.54 -12.03
N GLN A 595 -3.39 -3.43 -12.52
CA GLN A 595 -4.56 -3.87 -11.75
C GLN A 595 -4.16 -4.58 -10.46
N ARG A 596 -3.14 -5.44 -10.49
CA ARG A 596 -2.60 -6.10 -9.29
C ARG A 596 -2.08 -5.08 -8.27
N GLU A 597 -1.35 -4.06 -8.70
CA GLU A 597 -0.90 -2.97 -7.82
C GLU A 597 -2.07 -2.21 -7.17
N VAL A 598 -3.13 -1.95 -7.94
CA VAL A 598 -4.35 -1.29 -7.43
C VAL A 598 -5.07 -2.19 -6.41
N TYR A 599 -5.22 -3.49 -6.69
CA TYR A 599 -5.80 -4.44 -5.73
C TYR A 599 -4.95 -4.59 -4.46
N LEU A 600 -3.62 -4.49 -4.57
CA LEU A 600 -2.74 -4.44 -3.40
C LEU A 600 -3.00 -3.18 -2.55
N ARG A 601 -3.20 -2.02 -3.19
CA ARG A 601 -3.58 -0.77 -2.50
C ARG A 601 -4.93 -0.91 -1.79
N TYR A 602 -5.92 -1.54 -2.43
CA TYR A 602 -7.21 -1.82 -1.81
C TYR A 602 -7.09 -2.79 -0.62
N GLY A 603 -6.30 -3.87 -0.78
CA GLY A 603 -6.04 -4.83 0.29
C GLY A 603 -5.38 -4.18 1.50
N LYS A 604 -4.40 -3.29 1.29
CA LYS A 604 -3.77 -2.52 2.37
C LYS A 604 -4.77 -1.62 3.11
N LEU A 605 -5.64 -0.91 2.40
CA LEU A 605 -6.70 -0.10 3.04
C LEU A 605 -7.63 -0.95 3.91
N LEU A 606 -8.10 -2.08 3.40
CA LEU A 606 -8.95 -2.99 4.15
C LEU A 606 -8.21 -3.56 5.38
N ALA A 607 -6.95 -3.96 5.23
CA ALA A 607 -6.15 -4.50 6.33
C ALA A 607 -5.88 -3.46 7.43
N GLU A 608 -5.65 -2.20 7.07
CA GLU A 608 -5.53 -1.08 8.03
C GLU A 608 -6.85 -0.86 8.78
N LYS A 609 -7.99 -0.88 8.07
CA LYS A 609 -9.31 -0.72 8.71
C LYS A 609 -9.62 -1.87 9.66
N LEU A 610 -9.36 -3.12 9.25
CA LEU A 610 -9.50 -4.29 10.11
C LEU A 610 -8.62 -4.17 11.36
N ALA A 611 -7.38 -3.69 11.22
CA ALA A 611 -6.49 -3.45 12.35
C ALA A 611 -7.07 -2.40 13.32
N LEU A 612 -7.66 -1.31 12.82
CA LEU A 612 -8.33 -0.33 13.67
C LEU A 612 -9.53 -0.93 14.43
N GLN A 613 -10.28 -1.85 13.82
CA GLN A 613 -11.37 -2.53 14.52
C GLN A 613 -10.89 -3.46 15.65
N GLN A 614 -9.66 -3.97 15.60
CA GLN A 614 -9.10 -4.71 16.74
C GLN A 614 -8.87 -3.79 17.95
N THR A 615 -8.50 -2.53 17.70
CA THR A 615 -8.33 -1.52 18.75
C THR A 615 -9.65 -0.91 19.19
N TYR A 616 -10.59 -0.75 18.25
CA TYR A 616 -11.89 -0.12 18.45
C TYR A 616 -13.00 -1.07 17.99
N GLU A 617 -13.39 -2.02 18.83
CA GLU A 617 -14.34 -3.11 18.50
C GLU A 617 -15.68 -2.62 17.91
N LYS A 618 -16.16 -1.47 18.37
CA LYS A 618 -17.43 -0.87 17.92
C LYS A 618 -17.31 -0.07 16.62
N LEU A 619 -16.10 0.14 16.11
CA LEU A 619 -15.87 0.85 14.85
C LEU A 619 -16.37 -0.02 13.69
N PRO A 620 -17.29 0.46 12.82
CA PRO A 620 -17.69 -0.31 11.67
C PRO A 620 -16.63 -0.29 10.55
N LEU A 621 -16.71 -1.26 9.63
CA LEU A 621 -15.84 -1.37 8.44
C LEU A 621 -15.89 -0.09 7.59
N THR A 622 -17.09 0.48 7.45
CA THR A 622 -17.36 1.80 6.88
C THR A 622 -18.62 2.36 7.55
N ASN A 623 -18.76 3.68 7.60
CA ASN A 623 -20.00 4.32 8.01
C ASN A 623 -21.01 4.28 6.87
N ASN A 624 -21.89 3.28 6.92
CA ASN A 624 -22.89 2.94 5.92
C ASN A 624 -24.20 3.72 6.08
N LYS A 625 -24.35 4.45 7.20
CA LYS A 625 -25.48 5.36 7.42
C LYS A 625 -25.36 6.65 6.61
N ARG A 626 -24.15 6.98 6.17
CA ARG A 626 -23.87 8.10 5.26
C ARG A 626 -24.09 7.72 3.80
N SER A 627 -24.38 8.69 2.94
CA SER A 627 -24.56 8.46 1.50
C SER A 627 -23.34 7.85 0.81
N LEU A 628 -23.61 7.15 -0.30
CA LEU A 628 -22.61 6.50 -1.12
C LEU A 628 -21.65 7.55 -1.70
N PRO A 629 -20.37 7.21 -1.92
CA PRO A 629 -19.50 8.06 -2.73
C PRO A 629 -20.12 8.32 -4.10
N THR A 630 -20.00 9.55 -4.59
CA THR A 630 -20.56 9.98 -5.87
C THR A 630 -19.51 10.62 -6.75
N SER A 631 -19.72 10.55 -8.06
CA SER A 631 -19.03 11.42 -9.02
C SER A 631 -19.55 12.85 -8.93
N LEU A 632 -18.86 13.77 -9.60
CA LEU A 632 -19.31 15.17 -9.66
C LEU A 632 -20.73 15.34 -10.23
N ASP A 633 -21.13 14.49 -11.16
CA ASP A 633 -22.46 14.49 -11.78
C ASP A 633 -23.52 13.74 -10.94
N LYS A 634 -23.24 13.53 -9.64
CA LYS A 634 -24.11 12.84 -8.67
C LYS A 634 -24.42 11.37 -8.98
N LYS A 635 -23.67 10.74 -9.88
CA LYS A 635 -23.77 9.29 -10.09
C LYS A 635 -23.10 8.57 -8.92
N GLU A 636 -23.86 7.75 -8.19
CA GLU A 636 -23.35 6.91 -7.10
C GLU A 636 -22.40 5.84 -7.63
N TYR A 637 -21.23 5.72 -7.00
CA TYR A 637 -20.37 4.56 -7.16
C TYR A 637 -21.06 3.34 -6.51
N GLN A 638 -20.79 2.15 -7.05
CA GLN A 638 -21.41 0.90 -6.60
C GLN A 638 -20.34 -0.17 -6.34
N GLY A 639 -20.72 -1.22 -5.60
CA GLY A 639 -19.87 -2.41 -5.36
C GLY A 639 -18.47 -2.07 -4.84
N ILE A 640 -17.43 -2.58 -5.52
CA ILE A 640 -16.03 -2.39 -5.11
C ILE A 640 -15.66 -0.91 -5.01
N HIS A 641 -16.05 -0.07 -5.98
CA HIS A 641 -15.70 1.35 -5.98
C HIS A 641 -16.29 2.08 -4.79
N ALA A 642 -17.58 1.88 -4.50
CA ALA A 642 -18.24 2.46 -3.33
C ALA A 642 -17.53 2.09 -2.02
N PHE A 643 -17.16 0.81 -1.90
CA PHE A 643 -16.49 0.27 -0.72
C PHE A 643 -15.11 0.90 -0.52
N VAL A 644 -14.25 0.85 -1.54
CA VAL A 644 -12.86 1.35 -1.42
C VAL A 644 -12.79 2.87 -1.31
N LEU A 645 -13.70 3.61 -1.95
CA LEU A 645 -13.79 5.06 -1.81
C LEU A 645 -14.30 5.45 -0.43
N ALA A 646 -15.21 4.69 0.18
CA ALA A 646 -15.62 4.91 1.57
C ALA A 646 -14.44 4.71 2.53
N LEU A 647 -13.68 3.63 2.37
CA LEU A 647 -12.43 3.39 3.13
C LEU A 647 -11.42 4.52 2.94
N ASN A 648 -11.22 4.97 1.69
CA ASN A 648 -10.30 6.07 1.38
C ASN A 648 -10.75 7.40 2.00
N THR A 649 -12.06 7.70 1.94
CA THR A 649 -12.66 8.89 2.57
C THR A 649 -12.35 8.91 4.06
N GLU A 650 -12.64 7.80 4.74
CA GLU A 650 -12.44 7.70 6.19
C GLU A 650 -10.96 7.76 6.58
N LYS A 651 -10.08 7.08 5.84
CA LYS A 651 -8.64 7.10 6.11
C LYS A 651 -8.04 8.50 6.05
N ASN A 652 -8.45 9.29 5.05
CA ASN A 652 -7.91 10.64 4.85
C ASN A 652 -8.72 11.72 5.60
N GLY A 653 -9.77 11.34 6.32
CA GLY A 653 -10.60 12.27 7.09
C GLY A 653 -11.40 13.24 6.21
N PHE A 654 -11.70 12.88 4.96
CA PHE A 654 -12.50 13.73 4.07
C PHE A 654 -13.94 13.82 4.58
N PHE A 655 -14.51 15.03 4.54
CA PHE A 655 -15.91 15.23 4.91
C PHE A 655 -16.82 14.88 3.73
N MET A 656 -16.50 15.40 2.54
CA MET A 656 -17.21 15.16 1.29
C MET A 656 -16.85 13.81 0.69
N ARG A 657 -17.87 13.10 0.17
CA ARG A 657 -17.72 11.80 -0.53
C ARG A 657 -17.80 11.93 -2.05
N VAL A 658 -17.49 13.12 -2.57
CA VAL A 658 -17.52 13.40 -4.02
C VAL A 658 -16.13 13.22 -4.60
N TYR A 659 -16.03 12.45 -5.68
CA TYR A 659 -14.78 12.16 -6.38
C TYR A 659 -14.83 12.67 -7.82
N LEU A 660 -13.69 13.20 -8.29
CA LEU A 660 -13.50 13.81 -9.60
C LEU A 660 -12.44 13.04 -10.39
N THR A 661 -12.76 12.71 -11.63
CA THR A 661 -11.80 12.16 -12.60
C THR A 661 -10.90 13.26 -13.17
N GLU A 662 -9.81 12.87 -13.82
CA GLU A 662 -8.97 13.82 -14.58
C GLU A 662 -9.76 14.56 -15.67
N GLU A 663 -10.77 13.91 -16.27
CA GLU A 663 -11.67 14.55 -17.23
C GLU A 663 -12.56 15.61 -16.57
N ASP A 664 -13.05 15.36 -15.35
CA ASP A 664 -13.81 16.35 -14.57
C ASP A 664 -12.94 17.56 -14.23
N LEU A 665 -11.68 17.31 -13.84
CA LEU A 665 -10.71 18.37 -13.57
C LEU A 665 -10.47 19.22 -14.81
N LYS A 666 -10.23 18.61 -15.97
CA LYS A 666 -10.05 19.32 -17.25
C LYS A 666 -11.33 20.09 -17.65
N ARG A 667 -12.50 19.43 -17.58
CA ARG A 667 -13.81 19.99 -17.98
C ARG A 667 -14.20 21.20 -17.15
N LYS A 668 -13.99 21.14 -15.83
CA LYS A 668 -14.30 22.22 -14.87
C LYS A 668 -13.09 23.14 -14.61
N LYS A 669 -11.97 22.93 -15.30
CA LYS A 669 -10.71 23.66 -15.13
C LYS A 669 -10.24 23.69 -13.66
N LEU A 670 -10.41 22.60 -12.95
CA LEU A 670 -10.08 22.48 -11.53
C LEU A 670 -8.62 22.11 -11.35
N LEU A 671 -8.05 22.61 -10.26
CA LEU A 671 -6.66 22.41 -9.92
C LEU A 671 -6.57 21.53 -8.67
N VAL A 672 -5.58 20.65 -8.65
CA VAL A 672 -5.33 19.70 -7.56
C VAL A 672 -4.28 20.29 -6.62
N LYS A 673 -4.47 20.13 -5.31
CA LYS A 673 -3.50 20.58 -4.30
C LYS A 673 -2.17 19.88 -4.48
N LYS A 674 -1.06 20.59 -4.25
CA LYS A 674 0.32 20.12 -4.54
C LYS A 674 0.67 18.77 -3.88
N ASP A 675 0.20 18.52 -2.66
CA ASP A 675 0.49 17.29 -1.92
C ASP A 675 -0.61 16.21 -2.05
N ALA A 676 -1.61 16.43 -2.90
CA ALA A 676 -2.71 15.49 -3.05
C ALA A 676 -2.33 14.32 -3.98
N ALA A 677 -2.43 13.10 -3.44
CA ALA A 677 -2.32 11.88 -4.23
C ALA A 677 -3.68 11.45 -4.79
N SER A 678 -3.68 11.02 -6.06
CA SER A 678 -4.85 10.39 -6.67
C SER A 678 -5.14 9.01 -6.08
N PHE A 679 -6.40 8.60 -6.22
CA PHE A 679 -6.87 7.27 -5.88
C PHE A 679 -7.26 6.51 -7.16
N PRO A 680 -6.61 5.38 -7.49
CA PRO A 680 -6.90 4.63 -8.70
C PRO A 680 -8.16 3.77 -8.54
N LEU A 681 -9.02 3.76 -9.55
CA LEU A 681 -10.17 2.90 -9.72
C LEU A 681 -9.97 1.98 -10.92
N ILE A 682 -10.42 0.73 -10.83
CA ILE A 682 -10.35 -0.24 -11.93
C ILE A 682 -11.68 -0.20 -12.68
N GLU A 683 -11.66 0.17 -13.96
CA GLU A 683 -12.80 0.19 -14.86
C GLU A 683 -12.59 -0.75 -16.07
N LYS A 684 -13.65 -1.00 -16.87
CA LYS A 684 -13.57 -1.86 -18.07
C LYS A 684 -12.50 -1.44 -19.08
N ARG A 685 -12.20 -0.13 -19.16
CA ARG A 685 -11.24 0.43 -20.13
C ARG A 685 -9.84 0.61 -19.57
N GLY A 686 -9.62 0.25 -18.30
CA GLY A 686 -8.33 0.42 -17.63
C GLY A 686 -8.48 1.05 -16.25
N ILE A 687 -7.42 1.72 -15.79
CA ILE A 687 -7.41 2.36 -14.47
C ILE A 687 -7.70 3.84 -14.63
N VAL A 688 -8.66 4.33 -13.86
CA VAL A 688 -9.04 5.75 -13.81
C VAL A 688 -8.62 6.31 -12.46
N ASN A 689 -7.84 7.39 -12.48
CA ASN A 689 -7.45 8.09 -11.26
C ASN A 689 -8.53 9.10 -10.89
N VAL A 690 -8.93 9.08 -9.62
CA VAL A 690 -9.88 10.04 -9.04
C VAL A 690 -9.25 10.81 -7.89
N TYR A 691 -9.73 12.04 -7.69
CA TYR A 691 -9.39 12.90 -6.57
C TYR A 691 -10.66 13.19 -5.78
N ASN A 692 -10.57 13.20 -4.45
CA ASN A 692 -11.67 13.72 -3.65
C ASN A 692 -11.84 15.22 -3.91
N ILE A 693 -13.07 15.72 -3.90
CA ILE A 693 -13.38 17.14 -4.12
C ILE A 693 -12.60 18.07 -3.19
N GLU A 694 -12.30 17.64 -1.96
CA GLU A 694 -11.53 18.40 -0.97
C GLU A 694 -10.03 18.46 -1.27
N GLN A 695 -9.55 17.62 -2.18
CA GLN A 695 -8.18 17.66 -2.69
C GLN A 695 -8.01 18.66 -3.85
N THR A 696 -9.08 19.30 -4.27
CA THR A 696 -9.11 20.25 -5.39
C THR A 696 -9.49 21.65 -4.93
N ASN A 697 -9.38 22.64 -5.82
CA ASN A 697 -9.90 23.99 -5.60
C ASN A 697 -11.43 24.12 -5.84
N TYR A 698 -12.19 23.03 -5.94
CA TYR A 698 -13.64 23.07 -6.24
C TYR A 698 -14.43 23.95 -5.29
N ALA A 699 -14.17 23.85 -3.99
CA ALA A 699 -14.86 24.64 -2.97
C ALA A 699 -14.70 26.15 -3.15
N PHE A 700 -13.63 26.57 -3.83
CA PHE A 700 -13.31 27.97 -4.09
C PHE A 700 -13.79 28.43 -5.47
N ARG A 701 -13.69 27.56 -6.48
CA ARG A 701 -14.16 27.86 -7.84
C ARG A 701 -15.69 27.86 -7.94
N TYR A 702 -16.35 26.98 -7.19
CA TYR A 702 -17.80 26.80 -7.18
C TYR A 702 -18.35 26.81 -5.75
N PRO A 703 -18.21 27.92 -4.99
CA PRO A 703 -18.49 27.95 -3.55
C PRO A 703 -19.98 27.76 -3.24
N GLN A 704 -20.87 28.26 -4.10
CA GLN A 704 -22.31 28.05 -3.96
C GLN A 704 -22.68 26.59 -4.21
N GLU A 705 -22.16 25.97 -5.28
CA GLU A 705 -22.39 24.55 -5.56
C GLU A 705 -21.80 23.67 -4.46
N TYR A 706 -20.60 23.99 -3.98
CA TYR A 706 -19.97 23.25 -2.89
C TYR A 706 -20.74 23.39 -1.57
N ALA A 707 -21.22 24.58 -1.24
CA ALA A 707 -22.09 24.79 -0.07
C ALA A 707 -23.41 24.04 -0.22
N SER A 708 -24.01 24.02 -1.41
CA SER A 708 -25.20 23.21 -1.71
C SER A 708 -24.93 21.72 -1.54
N LEU A 709 -23.84 21.19 -2.10
CA LEU A 709 -23.43 19.78 -1.94
C LEU A 709 -23.18 19.44 -0.47
N LYS A 710 -22.55 20.35 0.28
CA LYS A 710 -22.27 20.17 1.70
C LYS A 710 -23.55 20.16 2.53
N ASN A 711 -24.46 21.08 2.25
CA ASN A 711 -25.75 21.15 2.93
C ASN A 711 -26.64 19.96 2.58
N GLU A 712 -26.66 19.53 1.32
CA GLU A 712 -27.35 18.32 0.85
C GLU A 712 -26.82 17.08 1.58
N LEU A 713 -25.50 16.93 1.69
CA LEU A 713 -24.88 15.84 2.46
C LEU A 713 -25.28 15.88 3.94
N LEU A 714 -25.27 17.07 4.56
CA LEU A 714 -25.70 17.24 5.96
C LEU A 714 -27.20 16.97 6.14
N SER A 715 -28.03 17.34 5.16
CA SER A 715 -29.47 17.05 5.15
C SER A 715 -29.75 15.56 4.97
N GLU A 716 -29.02 14.87 4.08
CA GLU A 716 -29.08 13.41 3.94
C GLU A 716 -28.63 12.67 5.21
N GLU A 717 -27.63 13.20 5.93
CA GLU A 717 -27.22 12.67 7.24
C GLU A 717 -28.28 12.87 8.33
N GLN A 718 -29.14 13.91 8.20
CA GLN A 718 -30.21 14.23 9.14
C GLN A 718 -31.54 13.53 8.81
N GLU A 719 -31.88 13.39 7.52
CA GLU A 719 -33.06 12.66 7.01
C GLU A 719 -32.76 11.16 6.91
N ASN A 720 -32.69 10.52 8.07
CA ASN A 720 -32.43 9.09 8.21
C ASN A 720 -33.66 8.24 7.77
N GLN A 721 -33.98 8.21 6.46
CA GLN A 721 -35.27 7.69 5.95
C GLN A 721 -35.18 6.60 4.86
N LYS A 722 -33.99 6.08 4.50
CA LYS A 722 -33.92 4.92 3.58
C LYS A 722 -34.16 3.64 4.38
N GLU A 723 -35.34 3.03 4.21
CA GLU A 723 -35.71 1.76 4.84
C GLU A 723 -34.74 0.65 4.42
N ASN A 724 -34.28 -0.16 5.38
CA ASN A 724 -33.49 -1.36 5.09
C ASN A 724 -34.39 -2.39 4.39
N ARG A 725 -33.98 -2.86 3.20
CA ARG A 725 -34.79 -3.74 2.37
C ARG A 725 -34.46 -5.22 2.56
N LEU A 726 -33.38 -5.56 3.28
CA LEU A 726 -33.00 -6.95 3.57
C LEU A 726 -34.09 -7.76 4.29
N PRO A 727 -34.85 -7.22 5.27
CA PRO A 727 -35.97 -7.94 5.89
C PRO A 727 -37.00 -8.52 4.92
N ARG A 728 -37.12 -7.95 3.72
CA ARG A 728 -38.05 -8.46 2.69
C ARG A 728 -37.70 -9.88 2.26
N LEU A 729 -36.44 -10.29 2.39
CA LEU A 729 -35.95 -11.63 2.08
C LEU A 729 -36.22 -12.67 3.19
N LEU A 730 -36.65 -12.24 4.38
CA LEU A 730 -37.03 -13.16 5.47
C LEU A 730 -38.39 -13.82 5.24
N GLN A 731 -39.21 -13.30 4.33
CA GLN A 731 -40.48 -13.91 3.98
C GLN A 731 -40.24 -15.24 3.23
N PRO A 732 -41.06 -16.27 3.47
CA PRO A 732 -40.99 -17.51 2.69
C PRO A 732 -41.00 -17.24 1.19
N ASP A 733 -40.23 -18.02 0.44
CA ASP A 733 -40.13 -18.00 -1.04
C ASP A 733 -39.55 -16.70 -1.67
N ARG A 734 -39.07 -15.73 -0.87
CA ARG A 734 -38.38 -14.52 -1.37
C ARG A 734 -36.89 -14.72 -1.61
N TRP A 735 -36.31 -15.79 -1.06
CA TRP A 735 -34.93 -16.21 -1.27
C TRP A 735 -34.90 -17.71 -1.54
N SER A 736 -33.92 -18.19 -2.32
CA SER A 736 -33.85 -19.60 -2.74
C SER A 736 -33.50 -20.54 -1.59
N SER A 737 -32.67 -20.08 -0.65
CA SER A 737 -32.26 -20.84 0.53
C SER A 737 -33.21 -20.56 1.69
N ALA A 738 -33.56 -21.57 2.48
CA ALA A 738 -34.40 -21.38 3.66
C ALA A 738 -33.62 -20.60 4.73
N ILE A 739 -34.28 -19.68 5.45
CA ILE A 739 -33.66 -18.89 6.52
C ILE A 739 -34.32 -19.26 7.85
N PHE A 740 -33.57 -19.86 8.76
CA PHE A 740 -34.00 -20.15 10.13
C PHE A 740 -33.38 -19.18 11.13
N GLN A 741 -34.20 -18.73 12.07
CA GLN A 741 -33.79 -17.91 13.20
C GLN A 741 -33.58 -18.76 14.46
N ASP A 742 -32.74 -19.79 14.36
CA ASP A 742 -32.41 -20.75 15.42
C ASP A 742 -30.91 -20.76 15.78
N GLY A 743 -30.12 -19.92 15.10
CA GLY A 743 -28.68 -19.78 15.30
C GLY A 743 -28.30 -18.93 16.52
N LYS A 744 -27.00 -18.64 16.66
CA LYS A 744 -26.47 -17.76 17.70
C LYS A 744 -26.19 -16.36 17.13
N PRO A 745 -26.45 -15.27 17.89
CA PRO A 745 -26.04 -13.93 17.49
C PRO A 745 -24.54 -13.83 17.24
N ASN A 746 -24.15 -13.05 16.23
CA ASN A 746 -22.77 -12.84 15.78
C ASN A 746 -22.12 -14.10 15.18
N LEU A 747 -22.92 -15.07 14.72
CA LEU A 747 -22.44 -16.33 14.15
C LEU A 747 -23.41 -16.85 13.07
N ALA A 748 -23.57 -16.08 12.00
CA ALA A 748 -24.30 -16.52 10.82
C ALA A 748 -23.64 -17.74 10.18
N SER A 749 -24.43 -18.77 9.86
CA SER A 749 -23.92 -19.97 9.20
C SER A 749 -24.81 -20.38 8.01
N TYR A 750 -24.18 -21.02 7.03
CA TYR A 750 -24.85 -21.52 5.84
C TYR A 750 -24.47 -22.98 5.62
N ASN A 751 -25.48 -23.86 5.52
CA ASN A 751 -25.31 -25.27 5.23
C ASN A 751 -25.56 -25.54 3.73
N SER A 752 -24.49 -25.76 2.98
CA SER A 752 -24.54 -26.00 1.53
C SER A 752 -25.11 -27.37 1.11
N LYS A 753 -25.32 -28.30 2.05
CA LYS A 753 -25.96 -29.59 1.78
C LYS A 753 -27.48 -29.49 1.82
N GLU A 754 -27.99 -28.76 2.80
CA GLU A 754 -29.43 -28.59 3.02
C GLU A 754 -29.96 -27.31 2.35
N ASP A 755 -29.06 -26.43 1.91
CA ASP A 755 -29.35 -25.10 1.37
C ASP A 755 -30.11 -24.20 2.35
N VAL A 756 -29.58 -24.12 3.57
CA VAL A 756 -30.21 -23.46 4.72
C VAL A 756 -29.25 -22.45 5.35
N ILE A 757 -29.77 -21.26 5.66
CA ILE A 757 -29.11 -20.20 6.42
C ILE A 757 -29.63 -20.23 7.86
N HIS A 758 -28.73 -20.24 8.84
CA HIS A 758 -29.06 -20.12 10.26
C HIS A 758 -28.50 -18.81 10.84
N ILE A 759 -29.36 -18.00 11.45
CA ILE A 759 -29.02 -16.76 12.15
C ILE A 759 -29.70 -16.71 13.52
N GLY A 760 -29.21 -15.89 14.45
CA GLY A 760 -29.90 -15.66 15.72
C GLY A 760 -31.27 -14.98 15.54
N ARG A 761 -32.15 -15.09 16.54
CA ARG A 761 -33.42 -14.36 16.56
C ARG A 761 -33.17 -12.87 16.77
N GLN A 762 -33.98 -12.02 16.11
CA GLN A 762 -33.77 -10.57 16.12
C GLN A 762 -33.76 -9.96 17.52
N ASP A 763 -34.55 -10.50 18.46
CA ASP A 763 -34.63 -10.07 19.86
C ASP A 763 -33.38 -10.42 20.71
N GLN A 764 -32.46 -11.21 20.16
CA GLN A 764 -31.24 -11.66 20.85
C GLN A 764 -30.01 -10.81 20.53
N TYR A 765 -30.11 -9.79 19.66
CA TYR A 765 -29.01 -8.91 19.31
C TYR A 765 -29.06 -7.61 20.12
N ASP A 766 -27.89 -7.17 20.62
CA ASP A 766 -27.76 -5.89 21.33
C ASP A 766 -27.98 -4.68 20.40
N ARG A 767 -27.67 -4.84 19.10
CA ARG A 767 -27.86 -3.82 18.07
C ARG A 767 -28.54 -4.41 16.85
N GLU A 768 -29.46 -3.65 16.28
CA GLU A 768 -30.14 -4.02 15.04
C GLU A 768 -29.17 -4.18 13.85
N ASP A 769 -28.12 -3.36 13.79
CA ASP A 769 -27.05 -3.45 12.79
C ASP A 769 -26.38 -4.85 12.78
N ASP A 770 -26.23 -5.49 13.95
CA ASP A 770 -25.59 -6.80 14.08
C ASP A 770 -26.49 -7.93 13.54
N PHE A 771 -27.82 -7.80 13.71
CA PHE A 771 -28.79 -8.69 13.07
C PHE A 771 -28.72 -8.60 11.54
N TYR A 772 -28.66 -7.37 10.99
CA TYR A 772 -28.55 -7.18 9.55
C TYR A 772 -27.22 -7.64 8.98
N ARG A 773 -26.12 -7.49 9.72
CA ARG A 773 -24.84 -8.11 9.36
C ARG A 773 -24.99 -9.61 9.21
N ASP A 774 -25.51 -10.30 10.22
CA ASP A 774 -25.61 -11.76 10.21
C ASP A 774 -26.54 -12.27 9.10
N LEU A 775 -27.67 -11.59 8.88
CA LEU A 775 -28.57 -11.86 7.76
C LEU A 775 -27.85 -11.70 6.41
N ALA A 776 -27.16 -10.57 6.20
CA ALA A 776 -26.44 -10.29 4.96
C ALA A 776 -25.30 -11.30 4.73
N GLU A 777 -24.56 -11.64 5.78
CA GLU A 777 -23.52 -12.65 5.75
C GLU A 777 -24.04 -14.03 5.35
N GLY A 778 -25.19 -14.45 5.88
CA GLY A 778 -25.86 -15.70 5.50
C GLY A 778 -26.28 -15.71 4.03
N LEU A 779 -26.89 -14.62 3.56
CA LEU A 779 -27.30 -14.44 2.17
C LEU A 779 -26.09 -14.47 1.21
N ILE A 780 -25.00 -13.77 1.54
CA ILE A 780 -23.78 -13.78 0.73
C ILE A 780 -23.21 -15.20 0.64
N ARG A 781 -23.09 -15.92 1.76
CA ARG A 781 -22.58 -17.30 1.76
C ARG A 781 -23.47 -18.25 0.94
N SER A 782 -24.80 -18.07 0.97
CA SER A 782 -25.71 -18.95 0.23
C SER A 782 -25.61 -18.80 -1.29
N THR A 783 -25.16 -17.65 -1.79
CA THR A 783 -24.86 -17.47 -3.23
C THR A 783 -23.64 -18.27 -3.70
N ARG A 784 -22.82 -18.78 -2.78
CA ARG A 784 -21.51 -19.41 -3.03
C ARG A 784 -21.51 -20.89 -2.64
N GLN A 785 -22.54 -21.64 -3.06
CA GLN A 785 -22.79 -23.01 -2.60
C GLN A 785 -21.63 -23.98 -2.85
N LYS A 786 -20.91 -23.85 -3.99
CA LYS A 786 -19.80 -24.73 -4.33
C LYS A 786 -18.61 -24.48 -3.42
N GLU A 787 -18.28 -23.22 -3.21
CA GLU A 787 -17.19 -22.75 -2.36
C GLU A 787 -17.47 -23.07 -0.88
N ALA A 788 -18.73 -22.98 -0.45
CA ALA A 788 -19.19 -23.36 0.88
C ALA A 788 -19.08 -24.87 1.18
N ARG A 789 -18.82 -25.73 0.18
CA ARG A 789 -18.50 -27.15 0.38
C ARG A 789 -17.03 -27.38 0.70
N ASN A 790 -16.17 -26.38 0.51
CA ASN A 790 -14.74 -26.50 0.76
C ASN A 790 -14.45 -26.35 2.26
N THR A 791 -14.14 -27.46 2.91
CA THR A 791 -13.87 -27.53 4.36
C THR A 791 -12.41 -27.22 4.72
N LYS A 792 -11.54 -26.91 3.75
CA LYS A 792 -10.16 -26.51 4.05
C LYS A 792 -10.16 -25.21 4.85
N TYR A 793 -9.39 -25.15 5.93
CA TYR A 793 -9.32 -23.98 6.82
C TYR A 793 -9.07 -22.66 6.07
N ASN A 794 -8.13 -22.64 5.12
CA ASN A 794 -7.83 -21.45 4.31
C ASN A 794 -9.01 -20.98 3.45
N ALA A 795 -9.85 -21.90 2.98
CA ALA A 795 -11.06 -21.58 2.23
C ALA A 795 -12.13 -21.01 3.14
N LEU A 796 -12.36 -21.63 4.30
CA LEU A 796 -13.31 -21.13 5.31
C LEU A 796 -12.97 -19.71 5.78
N VAL A 797 -11.70 -19.47 6.11
CA VAL A 797 -11.20 -18.15 6.53
C VAL A 797 -11.34 -17.11 5.41
N LYS A 798 -11.15 -17.49 4.13
CA LYS A 798 -11.35 -16.58 2.99
C LYS A 798 -12.84 -16.27 2.78
N GLU A 799 -13.69 -17.28 2.86
CA GLU A 799 -15.15 -17.12 2.69
C GLU A 799 -15.77 -16.27 3.79
N GLU A 800 -15.26 -16.33 5.03
CA GLU A 800 -15.69 -15.46 6.12
C GLU A 800 -15.38 -13.97 5.84
N LEU A 801 -14.20 -13.68 5.29
CA LEU A 801 -13.86 -12.31 4.88
C LEU A 801 -14.71 -11.85 3.68
N ILE A 802 -14.98 -12.74 2.72
CA ILE A 802 -15.85 -12.46 1.57
C ILE A 802 -17.26 -12.10 2.04
N SER A 803 -17.83 -12.88 2.98
CA SER A 803 -19.16 -12.62 3.51
C SER A 803 -19.22 -11.31 4.30
N LEU A 804 -18.19 -10.97 5.07
CA LEU A 804 -18.11 -9.69 5.79
C LEU A 804 -18.01 -8.49 4.85
N VAL A 805 -17.15 -8.56 3.83
CA VAL A 805 -17.02 -7.50 2.82
C VAL A 805 -18.30 -7.36 2.01
N GLY A 806 -18.92 -8.47 1.60
CA GLY A 806 -20.20 -8.48 0.88
C GLY A 806 -21.35 -7.94 1.74
N ALA A 807 -21.40 -8.30 3.02
CA ALA A 807 -22.37 -7.77 3.97
C ALA A 807 -22.18 -6.25 4.15
N ASN A 808 -20.93 -5.77 4.19
CA ASN A 808 -20.67 -4.33 4.28
C ASN A 808 -21.14 -3.59 3.02
N MET A 809 -20.89 -4.13 1.81
CA MET A 809 -21.38 -3.57 0.55
C MET A 809 -22.92 -3.51 0.52
N LEU A 810 -23.60 -4.58 0.95
CA LEU A 810 -25.06 -4.56 1.14
C LEU A 810 -25.48 -3.51 2.17
N GLY A 811 -24.68 -3.32 3.21
CA GLY A 811 -24.86 -2.28 4.22
C GLY A 811 -24.81 -0.87 3.65
N GLN A 812 -23.95 -0.59 2.67
CA GLN A 812 -23.89 0.71 2.02
C GLN A 812 -25.19 1.04 1.27
N GLU A 813 -25.82 0.04 0.65
CA GLU A 813 -27.09 0.17 -0.09
C GLU A 813 -28.32 0.15 0.84
N ASN A 814 -28.26 -0.58 1.95
CA ASN A 814 -29.37 -0.86 2.87
C ASN A 814 -29.23 -0.20 4.25
N ARG A 815 -28.26 0.70 4.44
CA ARG A 815 -28.07 1.60 5.61
C ARG A 815 -27.80 0.92 6.96
N PHE A 816 -27.12 -0.22 6.99
CA PHE A 816 -26.66 -0.84 8.25
C PHE A 816 -25.14 -0.94 8.31
N ASN A 817 -24.60 -0.77 9.51
CA ASN A 817 -23.15 -0.80 9.75
C ASN A 817 -22.68 -2.23 10.03
N VAL A 818 -21.51 -2.59 9.51
CA VAL A 818 -20.91 -3.91 9.77
C VAL A 818 -19.70 -3.77 10.69
N THR A 819 -19.79 -4.38 11.87
CA THR A 819 -18.70 -4.62 12.81
C THR A 819 -18.16 -6.03 12.60
N VAL A 820 -16.88 -6.25 12.91
CA VAL A 820 -16.22 -7.56 12.70
C VAL A 820 -16.02 -8.23 14.06
N PRO A 821 -16.86 -9.20 14.47
CA PRO A 821 -16.82 -9.78 15.81
C PRO A 821 -15.61 -10.70 16.02
N GLN A 822 -15.12 -11.36 14.97
CA GLN A 822 -13.95 -12.23 15.02
C GLN A 822 -13.02 -11.91 13.86
N GLN A 823 -11.72 -11.79 14.14
CA GLN A 823 -10.72 -11.48 13.12
C GLN A 823 -9.67 -12.58 13.02
N SER A 824 -9.42 -13.04 11.80
CA SER A 824 -8.28 -13.90 11.51
C SER A 824 -7.01 -13.07 11.30
N ALA A 825 -5.91 -13.45 11.99
CA ALA A 825 -4.59 -12.87 11.76
C ALA A 825 -4.11 -13.04 10.30
N ILE A 826 -4.63 -14.06 9.60
CA ILE A 826 -4.29 -14.37 8.20
C ILE A 826 -4.81 -13.30 7.24
N TRP A 827 -5.97 -12.68 7.52
CA TRP A 827 -6.55 -11.66 6.65
C TRP A 827 -5.60 -10.50 6.44
N LYS A 828 -5.07 -9.93 7.53
CA LYS A 828 -4.16 -8.78 7.47
C LYS A 828 -2.89 -9.11 6.68
N LYS A 829 -2.28 -10.28 6.94
CA LYS A 829 -1.06 -10.71 6.23
C LYS A 829 -1.32 -10.88 4.73
N ARG A 830 -2.41 -11.55 4.34
CA ARG A 830 -2.71 -11.82 2.92
C ARG A 830 -3.18 -10.57 2.18
N LEU A 831 -4.03 -9.74 2.78
CA LEU A 831 -4.49 -8.49 2.17
C LEU A 831 -3.35 -7.48 1.94
N ARG A 832 -2.32 -7.45 2.80
CA ARG A 832 -1.17 -6.53 2.65
C ARG A 832 -0.16 -6.97 1.58
N ASN A 833 -0.09 -8.27 1.30
CA ASN A 833 1.04 -8.86 0.58
C ASN A 833 0.62 -9.61 -0.71
N ALA A 834 -0.63 -10.04 -0.85
CA ALA A 834 -1.11 -10.84 -1.97
C ALA A 834 -2.21 -10.11 -2.75
N PRO A 835 -1.91 -9.47 -3.90
CA PRO A 835 -2.90 -8.73 -4.69
C PRO A 835 -4.03 -9.62 -5.20
N ASP A 836 -3.71 -10.85 -5.60
CA ASP A 836 -4.71 -11.81 -6.08
C ASP A 836 -5.69 -12.23 -4.96
N TYR A 837 -5.24 -12.30 -3.69
CA TYR A 837 -6.13 -12.55 -2.56
C TYR A 837 -7.10 -11.38 -2.33
N ALA A 838 -6.61 -10.13 -2.38
CA ALA A 838 -7.45 -8.94 -2.25
C ALA A 838 -8.46 -8.83 -3.39
N ARG A 839 -8.02 -9.07 -4.64
CA ARG A 839 -8.89 -9.14 -5.82
C ARG A 839 -9.99 -10.17 -5.61
N ASP A 840 -9.63 -11.40 -5.31
CA ASP A 840 -10.59 -12.50 -5.18
C ASP A 840 -11.64 -12.20 -4.10
N VAL A 841 -11.23 -11.63 -2.96
CA VAL A 841 -12.15 -11.24 -1.87
C VAL A 841 -13.13 -10.17 -2.34
N LEU A 842 -12.64 -9.08 -2.92
CA LEU A 842 -13.47 -7.94 -3.34
C LEU A 842 -14.41 -8.30 -4.50
N VAL A 843 -13.91 -9.04 -5.50
CA VAL A 843 -14.69 -9.47 -6.66
C VAL A 843 -15.75 -10.47 -6.24
N SER A 844 -15.39 -11.46 -5.42
CA SER A 844 -16.33 -12.46 -4.92
C SER A 844 -17.44 -11.82 -4.09
N ALA A 845 -17.08 -10.91 -3.19
CA ALA A 845 -18.04 -10.17 -2.37
C ALA A 845 -18.99 -9.34 -3.24
N SER A 846 -18.47 -8.62 -4.24
CA SER A 846 -19.26 -7.77 -5.12
C SER A 846 -20.21 -8.57 -6.02
N ILE A 847 -19.79 -9.73 -6.55
CA ILE A 847 -20.67 -10.61 -7.32
C ILE A 847 -21.82 -11.11 -6.45
N SER A 848 -21.51 -11.61 -5.25
CA SER A 848 -22.53 -12.10 -4.31
C SER A 848 -23.48 -11.00 -3.86
N GLN A 849 -22.97 -9.80 -3.56
CA GLN A 849 -23.78 -8.65 -3.20
C GLN A 849 -24.75 -8.27 -4.34
N ALA A 850 -24.26 -8.20 -5.58
CA ALA A 850 -25.11 -7.89 -6.74
C ALA A 850 -26.23 -8.93 -6.94
N LEU A 851 -25.96 -10.21 -6.68
CA LEU A 851 -26.98 -11.25 -6.72
C LEU A 851 -28.06 -11.04 -5.65
N VAL A 852 -27.66 -10.75 -4.41
CA VAL A 852 -28.61 -10.46 -3.33
C VAL A 852 -29.46 -9.23 -3.66
N GLU A 853 -28.85 -8.13 -4.08
CA GLU A 853 -29.57 -6.89 -4.41
C GLU A 853 -30.50 -7.06 -5.62
N SER A 854 -30.14 -7.91 -6.59
CA SER A 854 -31.01 -8.25 -7.73
C SER A 854 -32.31 -8.92 -7.29
N CYS A 855 -32.25 -9.78 -6.26
CA CYS A 855 -33.44 -10.40 -5.68
C CYS A 855 -34.29 -9.39 -4.88
N ILE A 856 -33.66 -8.45 -4.16
CA ILE A 856 -34.37 -7.41 -3.40
C ILE A 856 -35.07 -6.40 -4.33
N SER A 857 -34.46 -6.09 -5.48
CA SER A 857 -35.00 -5.15 -6.47
C SER A 857 -35.96 -5.78 -7.47
N GLY A 858 -35.95 -7.11 -7.64
CA GLY A 858 -36.71 -7.80 -8.68
C GLY A 858 -36.19 -7.52 -10.10
N ILE A 859 -35.02 -6.89 -10.22
CA ILE A 859 -34.35 -6.56 -11.47
C ILE A 859 -33.27 -7.61 -11.69
N LYS A 860 -33.26 -8.28 -12.85
CA LYS A 860 -32.16 -9.19 -13.19
C LYS A 860 -30.83 -8.45 -13.04
N PRO A 861 -29.80 -9.05 -12.43
CA PRO A 861 -28.55 -8.35 -12.16
C PRO A 861 -28.00 -7.81 -13.48
N GLN A 862 -28.02 -6.48 -13.63
CA GLN A 862 -27.16 -5.81 -14.60
C GLN A 862 -25.80 -5.82 -13.94
N LEU A 863 -25.04 -6.90 -14.14
CA LEU A 863 -23.65 -6.95 -13.68
C LEU A 863 -22.96 -5.74 -14.33
N GLY A 864 -22.64 -4.75 -13.50
CA GLY A 864 -22.45 -3.37 -13.93
C GLY A 864 -21.41 -3.24 -15.04
N ASN A 865 -21.49 -2.14 -15.77
CA ASN A 865 -20.50 -1.79 -16.78
C ASN A 865 -19.08 -1.58 -16.24
N ASP A 866 -18.83 -1.87 -14.97
CA ASP A 866 -17.59 -1.65 -14.24
C ASP A 866 -16.93 -2.96 -13.75
N ILE A 867 -17.57 -4.13 -13.93
CA ILE A 867 -16.96 -5.44 -13.64
C ILE A 867 -16.47 -6.03 -14.97
N ASP A 868 -15.15 -6.07 -15.17
CA ASP A 868 -14.57 -6.85 -16.26
C ASP A 868 -14.70 -8.34 -15.95
N MET A 869 -15.71 -9.00 -16.52
CA MET A 869 -15.89 -10.45 -16.42
C MET A 869 -14.81 -11.26 -17.16
N ARG A 870 -13.92 -10.64 -17.95
CA ARG A 870 -12.78 -11.37 -18.56
C ARG A 870 -11.73 -11.77 -17.52
N SER A 871 -11.59 -11.01 -16.43
CA SER A 871 -10.72 -11.34 -15.30
C SER A 871 -11.37 -12.24 -14.25
N ALA A 872 -12.67 -12.58 -14.42
CA ALA A 872 -13.43 -13.45 -13.51
C ALA A 872 -13.42 -14.93 -13.92
N THR A 873 -12.70 -15.30 -14.99
CA THR A 873 -12.35 -16.70 -15.24
C THR A 873 -11.44 -17.16 -14.09
N PRO A 874 -11.77 -18.24 -13.35
CA PRO A 874 -10.87 -18.76 -12.34
C PRO A 874 -9.55 -19.14 -13.02
N ILE A 875 -8.47 -18.41 -12.73
CA ILE A 875 -7.13 -18.96 -12.90
C ILE A 875 -7.06 -20.08 -11.88
N ASN A 876 -6.87 -21.32 -12.34
CA ASN A 876 -6.77 -22.52 -11.50
C ASN A 876 -5.88 -22.22 -10.29
N ILE A 877 -6.49 -22.26 -9.11
CA ILE A 877 -5.79 -22.16 -7.83
C ILE A 877 -5.11 -23.51 -7.61
N ASP A 878 -3.79 -23.49 -7.46
CA ASP A 878 -3.05 -24.53 -6.75
C ASP A 878 -3.67 -24.65 -5.34
N SER A 879 -4.50 -25.68 -5.17
CA SER A 879 -5.38 -25.84 -4.01
C SER A 879 -4.65 -26.44 -2.81
N ASP A 880 -3.40 -26.90 -2.96
CA ASP A 880 -2.61 -27.54 -1.91
C ASP A 880 -1.19 -26.96 -1.73
N GLY A 881 -0.76 -26.03 -2.59
CA GLY A 881 0.48 -25.28 -2.45
C GLY A 881 1.73 -26.09 -2.81
N ASN A 882 1.59 -27.10 -3.66
CA ASN A 882 2.70 -27.98 -4.07
C ASN A 882 3.35 -27.57 -5.42
N GLY A 883 2.83 -26.54 -6.09
CA GLY A 883 3.35 -26.04 -7.35
C GLY A 883 2.92 -26.84 -8.60
N ILE A 884 1.90 -27.69 -8.52
CA ILE A 884 1.33 -28.42 -9.66
C ILE A 884 -0.10 -27.93 -9.94
N VAL A 885 -0.32 -27.48 -11.19
CA VAL A 885 -1.61 -26.98 -11.66
C VAL A 885 -2.44 -28.15 -12.20
N ASP A 886 -3.46 -28.58 -11.46
CA ASP A 886 -4.48 -29.49 -12.00
C ASP A 886 -5.37 -28.73 -12.99
N SER A 887 -5.08 -28.84 -14.28
CA SER A 887 -5.96 -28.33 -15.33
C SER A 887 -7.29 -29.07 -15.28
N GLN A 888 -8.40 -28.32 -15.30
CA GLN A 888 -9.78 -28.82 -15.37
C GLN A 888 -10.06 -29.80 -16.54
N GLU A 889 -9.13 -29.96 -17.49
CA GLU A 889 -9.18 -30.99 -18.53
C GLU A 889 -9.04 -32.43 -17.99
N ASN A 890 -8.37 -32.64 -16.84
CA ASN A 890 -8.10 -34.00 -16.33
C ASN A 890 -9.26 -34.61 -15.52
N LEU A 891 -10.18 -33.82 -14.98
CA LEU A 891 -11.32 -34.35 -14.20
C LEU A 891 -12.40 -35.01 -15.08
N VAL A 892 -12.50 -34.62 -16.36
CA VAL A 892 -13.48 -35.21 -17.29
C VAL A 892 -12.97 -36.51 -17.91
N ALA A 893 -11.65 -36.70 -17.98
CA ALA A 893 -11.04 -37.96 -18.44
C ALA A 893 -11.14 -39.06 -17.37
N ASP A 894 -10.87 -38.74 -16.10
CA ASP A 894 -10.93 -39.72 -15.00
C ASP A 894 -12.36 -40.21 -14.69
N GLN A 895 -13.38 -39.35 -14.85
CA GLN A 895 -14.78 -39.78 -14.69
C GLN A 895 -15.26 -40.74 -15.80
N LYS A 896 -14.60 -40.75 -16.96
CA LYS A 896 -14.88 -41.72 -18.05
C LYS A 896 -14.05 -43.01 -17.96
N GLN A 897 -12.94 -43.03 -17.21
CA GLN A 897 -12.20 -44.26 -16.92
C GLN A 897 -12.79 -45.03 -15.72
N GLY A 898 -13.23 -44.35 -14.66
CA GLY A 898 -13.83 -45.01 -13.48
C GLY A 898 -15.19 -45.65 -13.72
N SER A 899 -15.86 -45.34 -14.83
CA SER A 899 -17.14 -45.96 -15.22
C SER A 899 -16.97 -47.29 -15.97
N LYS A 900 -15.74 -47.67 -16.36
CA LYS A 900 -15.44 -49.00 -16.93
C LYS A 900 -14.82 -49.99 -15.94
N GLU A 901 -14.19 -49.53 -14.85
CA GLU A 901 -13.67 -50.44 -13.81
C GLU A 901 -14.77 -51.03 -12.91
N ASN A 902 -15.90 -50.33 -12.75
CA ASN A 902 -17.03 -50.83 -11.94
C ASN A 902 -17.85 -51.96 -12.60
N GLN A 903 -17.55 -52.35 -13.85
CA GLN A 903 -18.18 -53.51 -14.49
C GLN A 903 -17.28 -54.76 -14.49
N GLU A 904 -15.99 -54.65 -14.20
CA GLU A 904 -15.09 -55.82 -14.11
C GLU A 904 -14.88 -56.32 -12.67
N GLN A 905 -15.20 -55.54 -11.63
CA GLN A 905 -15.09 -55.98 -10.22
C GLN A 905 -16.38 -56.60 -9.64
N GLN A 906 -17.51 -56.58 -10.37
CA GLN A 906 -18.73 -57.28 -9.93
C GLN A 906 -18.79 -58.76 -10.36
N ALA A 907 -17.72 -59.29 -10.97
CA ALA A 907 -17.64 -60.69 -11.39
C ALA A 907 -16.76 -61.59 -10.49
N GLU A 908 -15.99 -61.06 -9.53
CA GLU A 908 -15.03 -61.87 -8.75
C GLU A 908 -15.34 -62.07 -7.25
N ASP A 909 -16.17 -61.25 -6.59
CA ASP A 909 -16.40 -61.39 -5.14
C ASP A 909 -17.70 -62.13 -4.76
N SER A 910 -17.94 -63.26 -5.41
CA SER A 910 -18.80 -64.29 -4.84
C SER A 910 -17.98 -65.54 -4.58
N VAL A 911 -17.41 -65.66 -3.38
CA VAL A 911 -17.14 -66.92 -2.63
C VAL A 911 -16.43 -66.60 -1.29
N SER A 912 -17.03 -67.07 -0.18
CA SER A 912 -16.38 -67.51 1.09
C SER A 912 -15.67 -66.45 1.96
N HIS A 913 -15.68 -66.44 3.31
CA HIS A 913 -16.36 -67.11 4.42
C HIS A 913 -15.91 -66.35 5.69
N HIS A 914 -16.81 -66.19 6.65
CA HIS A 914 -16.58 -66.35 8.10
C HIS A 914 -15.46 -65.62 8.89
N VAL A 915 -15.93 -64.87 9.91
CA VAL A 915 -15.72 -65.11 11.37
C VAL A 915 -14.84 -64.13 12.18
N ARG A 916 -15.50 -63.65 13.25
CA ARG A 916 -15.08 -63.27 14.62
C ARG A 916 -14.50 -61.88 14.94
N HIS A 917 -15.31 -61.21 15.75
CA HIS A 917 -14.96 -60.35 16.90
C HIS A 917 -13.61 -60.61 17.59
N GLY A 918 -12.95 -59.52 17.97
CA GLY A 918 -11.98 -59.47 19.06
C GLY A 918 -11.63 -58.04 19.45
N ARG A 919 -12.02 -57.63 20.66
CA ARG A 919 -11.77 -56.33 21.30
C ARG A 919 -10.27 -56.01 21.47
N ARG A 920 -9.89 -54.76 21.26
CA ARG A 920 -9.39 -53.84 22.32
C ARG A 920 -9.43 -52.40 21.84
#